data_AF-K0T8A8-F1
#
_entry.id   AF-K0T8A8-F1
#
_cell.length_a   1.000
_cell.length_b   1.000
_cell.length_c   1.000
_cell.angle_alpha   90.00
_cell.angle_beta   90.00
_cell.angle_gamma   90.00
#
_symmetry.space_group_name_H-M   'P 1'
#
loop_
_entity.id
_entity.type
_entity.pdbx_description
1 polymer ?
#
loop_
_entity_poly.entity_id
_entity_poly.type
_entity_poly.pdbx_seq_one_letter_code
_entity_poly.pdbx_strand_id
1 'polypeptide(L)'
;MRMLALLLVLVPAAGTKISRYREQREAFGLDGKIPITSTSDDHGRRRLRVAGDEPGLSIAIARPFCPGQEKALVDSFADWSTFPLSEHDCANYDVGLVLSFPREPDRSLYPKVFSSYESIKRIMKETEGWSGCVSTVELSWANISVEEDSYGDYFSRPGGYRNWVNGPNRQFERLFRYLQSKRFDLWYLMEPDSYPRRRFWLDNLMNEIRTAAPFAILGSKYDGEAWNYFHNQLSTDVLHHINGNGVYNLTDPMLLEMMSEMEAEADTMFNAVPFDLRLSQMMLEGASGKPCSFMFNSKKHNVILPDKSAKFVQLWEDYGGSYYGPVMESNVISNRASHVYMPDDVEEFSLVHGKKIYHPWSRRVNGRRSLSPMFMDLCNAEVKTKWFMLIDDRFKLLDDFQLHVTKDDGRPLQGNTPALSEPCLNSPVRHARFLHASLDAVTLSLDTVFYTNHVRELCGHLESINYEQIIEDETFLLRNVMNIGGASGDSVMATVYFAWLSKQSLLQQTYETKSKAKLGINPKFERKVKPSFAMLNNLADIGSEEYAKATPVFWHVPKSGGTTAQVIVARCLGLVTASGTGTILEAEAANATGIPYLGPQELRIVHKDGGLRFVNVDVATIRGIKVAKGLDPIGSGLVDVALAPDLDTFTEYLLDDRRGIRAKMFAVFRDPVKRAVSLFHYLQRVSGNCSSQFEISIHSPHLLRAQAYWEPTYDPALANMTIIEWAHSGKAENDWLTRVLCGDMDVSVLDYACVLLQTDLTRLVL
;
A
#
# COMPACT_ATOMS: atom_id res chain seq x y z
N MET A 1 -59.34 3.84 -51.55
CA MET A 1 -59.90 5.19 -51.77
C MET A 1 -59.09 6.16 -50.93
N ARG A 2 -58.07 6.78 -51.53
CA ARG A 2 -58.06 8.17 -52.05
C ARG A 2 -57.94 9.17 -50.88
N MET A 3 -56.73 9.71 -50.65
CA MET A 3 -56.19 10.96 -51.25
C MET A 3 -56.79 12.20 -50.59
N LEU A 4 -56.17 13.37 -50.41
CA LEU A 4 -54.83 13.98 -50.50
C LEU A 4 -55.13 15.50 -50.53
N ALA A 5 -54.14 16.35 -50.20
CA ALA A 5 -54.01 17.78 -50.57
C ALA A 5 -54.71 18.84 -49.68
N LEU A 6 -54.11 20.01 -49.37
CA LEU A 6 -52.74 20.57 -49.42
C LEU A 6 -52.81 22.03 -48.93
N LEU A 7 -51.77 22.54 -48.26
CA LEU A 7 -51.06 23.84 -48.49
C LEU A 7 -50.15 24.13 -47.25
N LEU A 8 -48.85 23.79 -47.24
CA LEU A 8 -47.66 24.50 -47.79
C LEU A 8 -47.46 25.95 -47.28
N VAL A 9 -46.54 26.15 -46.32
CA VAL A 9 -45.52 27.22 -46.29
C VAL A 9 -44.26 26.75 -45.53
N LEU A 10 -43.16 26.61 -46.29
CA LEU A 10 -41.73 26.78 -46.00
C LEU A 10 -41.11 26.33 -44.65
N VAL A 11 -40.25 25.32 -44.76
CA VAL A 11 -39.22 24.91 -43.80
C VAL A 11 -37.88 25.55 -44.18
N PRO A 12 -37.10 26.10 -43.24
CA PRO A 12 -35.65 26.03 -43.30
C PRO A 12 -35.13 24.89 -42.41
N ALA A 13 -34.30 24.05 -43.00
CA ALA A 13 -33.55 23.01 -42.33
C ALA A 13 -32.63 23.63 -41.26
N ALA A 14 -32.86 23.29 -39.99
CA ALA A 14 -31.93 23.60 -38.90
C ALA A 14 -30.84 22.52 -38.85
N GLY A 15 -29.74 22.79 -39.56
CA GLY A 15 -28.51 22.03 -39.47
C GLY A 15 -27.89 22.06 -38.06
N THR A 16 -27.26 20.95 -37.73
CA THR A 16 -26.32 20.65 -36.64
C THR A 16 -25.64 21.84 -35.93
N LYS A 17 -25.95 22.03 -34.64
CA LYS A 17 -25.32 23.00 -33.72
C LYS A 17 -23.99 22.49 -33.14
N ILE A 18 -22.94 22.37 -33.95
CA ILE A 18 -21.56 22.09 -33.48
C ILE A 18 -20.53 23.15 -33.96
N SER A 19 -20.91 24.15 -34.77
CA SER A 19 -19.94 25.15 -35.30
C SER A 19 -19.74 26.44 -34.48
N ARG A 20 -20.55 26.72 -33.44
CA ARG A 20 -20.58 28.08 -32.84
C ARG A 20 -19.46 28.42 -31.85
N TYR A 21 -18.71 27.45 -31.35
CA TYR A 21 -17.63 27.76 -30.39
C TYR A 21 -16.33 28.19 -31.09
N ARG A 22 -16.10 27.70 -32.32
CA ARG A 22 -14.96 28.13 -33.15
C ARG A 22 -15.21 29.52 -33.75
N GLU A 23 -16.44 29.81 -34.18
CA GLU A 23 -16.86 31.12 -34.70
C GLU A 23 -16.85 32.22 -33.63
N GLN A 24 -17.07 31.90 -32.35
CA GLN A 24 -16.97 32.90 -31.27
C GLN A 24 -15.53 33.29 -30.95
N ARG A 25 -14.54 32.39 -31.06
CA ARG A 25 -13.12 32.74 -30.91
C ARG A 25 -12.61 33.61 -32.06
N GLU A 26 -13.07 33.37 -33.29
CA GLU A 26 -12.71 34.18 -34.46
C GLU A 26 -13.38 35.58 -34.44
N ALA A 27 -14.62 35.69 -33.93
CA ALA A 27 -15.31 36.97 -33.82
C ALA A 27 -14.69 37.94 -32.80
N PHE A 28 -13.92 37.45 -31.83
CA PHE A 28 -13.18 38.26 -30.84
C PHE A 28 -11.69 38.43 -31.15
N GLY A 29 -11.19 37.94 -32.28
CA GLY A 29 -9.85 38.29 -32.79
C GLY A 29 -8.66 37.80 -31.96
N LEU A 30 -8.77 36.71 -31.21
CA LEU A 30 -7.73 36.27 -30.25
C LEU A 30 -6.65 35.32 -30.80
N ASP A 31 -6.66 34.97 -32.10
CA ASP A 31 -5.65 34.07 -32.69
C ASP A 31 -4.69 34.76 -33.69
N GLY A 32 -4.57 36.09 -33.66
CA GLY A 32 -3.66 36.85 -34.54
C GLY A 32 -2.43 37.42 -33.82
N LYS A 33 -1.22 37.04 -34.24
CA LYS A 33 0.01 37.81 -33.98
C LYS A 33 -0.13 39.18 -34.66
N ILE A 34 -0.50 40.22 -33.93
CA ILE A 34 -0.56 41.61 -34.42
C ILE A 34 0.68 42.37 -33.90
N PRO A 35 1.37 43.19 -34.72
CA PRO A 35 2.56 43.92 -34.30
C PRO A 35 2.21 45.03 -33.31
N ILE A 36 2.98 45.12 -32.22
CA ILE A 36 2.81 46.11 -31.16
C ILE A 36 3.29 47.47 -31.66
N THR A 37 2.40 48.45 -31.73
CA THR A 37 2.76 49.89 -31.66
C THR A 37 2.19 50.46 -30.38
N SER A 38 3.06 50.95 -29.51
CA SER A 38 2.75 51.48 -28.18
C SER A 38 2.17 52.90 -28.25
N THR A 39 1.00 53.11 -27.67
CA THR A 39 0.62 54.39 -27.07
C THR A 39 0.08 54.14 -25.66
N SER A 40 0.49 55.01 -24.74
CA SER A 40 0.31 54.97 -23.29
C SER A 40 -1.15 55.12 -22.86
N ASP A 41 -1.59 54.31 -21.90
CA ASP A 41 -2.81 54.55 -21.12
C ASP A 41 -2.50 54.73 -19.63
N ASP A 42 -3.11 55.77 -19.07
CA ASP A 42 -2.87 56.44 -17.80
C ASP A 42 -3.90 56.02 -16.73
N HIS A 43 -4.08 54.71 -16.55
CA HIS A 43 -4.99 54.14 -15.55
C HIS A 43 -4.20 53.33 -14.54
N GLY A 44 -3.57 53.99 -13.56
CA GLY A 44 -3.24 53.55 -12.19
C GLY A 44 -2.85 52.09 -11.88
N ARG A 45 -2.61 51.23 -12.87
CA ARG A 45 -2.38 49.79 -12.76
C ARG A 45 -0.89 49.61 -12.59
N ARG A 46 -0.45 49.11 -11.44
CA ARG A 46 0.89 48.53 -11.32
C ARG A 46 0.95 47.33 -12.26
N ARG A 47 1.53 47.51 -13.44
CA ARG A 47 1.92 46.37 -14.29
C ARG A 47 2.79 45.44 -13.45
N LEU A 48 2.62 44.13 -13.59
CA LEU A 48 3.61 43.14 -13.16
C LEU A 48 4.97 43.65 -13.63
N ARG A 49 5.88 43.90 -12.69
CA ARG A 49 7.13 44.62 -12.92
C ARG A 49 7.93 43.87 -13.98
N VAL A 50 7.97 44.38 -15.21
CA VAL A 50 8.75 43.79 -16.31
C VAL A 50 10.17 44.31 -16.19
N ALA A 51 11.13 43.39 -16.29
CA ALA A 51 12.55 43.53 -15.97
C ALA A 51 13.19 44.88 -16.35
N GLY A 52 13.85 45.48 -15.36
CA GLY A 52 14.74 46.63 -15.45
C GLY A 52 15.10 47.12 -14.04
N ASP A 53 16.24 46.67 -13.51
CA ASP A 53 16.96 47.08 -12.27
C ASP A 53 16.18 47.25 -10.93
N GLU A 54 14.89 46.94 -10.87
CA GLU A 54 14.11 46.87 -9.63
C GLU A 54 14.02 45.43 -9.08
N PRO A 55 13.79 45.25 -7.75
CA PRO A 55 13.77 43.93 -7.10
C PRO A 55 12.85 42.95 -7.84
N GLY A 56 13.38 41.74 -8.09
CA GLY A 56 12.73 40.69 -8.88
C GLY A 56 11.35 40.27 -8.35
N LEU A 57 10.55 39.68 -9.25
CA LEU A 57 9.19 39.19 -8.95
C LEU A 57 9.18 38.30 -7.71
N SER A 58 8.25 38.55 -6.78
CA SER A 58 8.12 37.77 -5.56
C SER A 58 6.92 36.82 -5.62
N ILE A 59 7.14 35.55 -5.29
CA ILE A 59 6.12 34.51 -5.35
C ILE A 59 6.09 33.65 -4.08
N ALA A 60 4.90 33.39 -3.57
CA ALA A 60 4.69 32.39 -2.52
C ALA A 60 4.27 31.05 -3.13
N ILE A 61 4.96 29.96 -2.82
CA ILE A 61 4.41 28.61 -2.99
C ILE A 61 3.64 28.29 -1.71
N ALA A 62 2.32 28.21 -1.80
CA ALA A 62 1.47 27.95 -0.65
C ALA A 62 0.95 26.52 -0.65
N ARG A 63 1.23 25.79 0.43
CA ARG A 63 0.82 24.39 0.64
C ARG A 63 -0.24 24.33 1.73
N PRO A 64 -1.54 24.45 1.41
CA PRO A 64 -2.59 24.20 2.40
C PRO A 64 -2.60 22.73 2.80
N PHE A 65 -2.79 22.43 4.08
CA PHE A 65 -2.96 21.06 4.58
C PHE A 65 -3.85 21.04 5.82
N CYS A 66 -4.57 19.94 6.03
CA CYS A 66 -5.47 19.76 7.17
C CYS A 66 -5.02 18.60 8.09
N PRO A 67 -5.64 18.44 9.28
CA PRO A 67 -5.31 17.33 10.18
C PRO A 67 -5.38 15.97 9.48
N GLY A 68 -4.34 15.16 9.64
CA GLY A 68 -4.22 13.85 8.98
C GLY A 68 -3.45 13.88 7.64
N GLN A 69 -3.22 15.05 7.05
CA GLN A 69 -2.42 15.20 5.82
C GLN A 69 -0.93 15.47 6.09
N GLU A 70 -0.49 15.51 7.35
CA GLU A 70 0.85 15.96 7.73
C GLU A 70 1.94 15.08 7.09
N LYS A 71 1.71 13.76 7.04
CA LYS A 71 2.64 12.83 6.38
C LYS A 71 2.67 13.04 4.86
N ALA A 72 1.50 13.15 4.23
CA ALA A 72 1.41 13.37 2.79
C ALA A 72 2.09 14.68 2.38
N LEU A 73 1.96 15.72 3.20
CA LEU A 73 2.69 16.98 3.03
C LEU A 73 4.20 16.75 3.06
N VAL A 74 4.75 16.07 4.07
CA VAL A 74 6.21 15.81 4.13
C VAL A 74 6.67 14.94 2.96
N ASP A 75 5.93 13.86 2.65
CA ASP A 75 6.28 12.92 1.58
C ASP A 75 6.33 13.61 0.21
N SER A 76 5.46 14.60 -0.04
CA SER A 76 5.42 15.34 -1.31
C SER A 76 6.72 16.07 -1.65
N PHE A 77 7.55 16.39 -0.64
CA PHE A 77 8.85 17.04 -0.84
C PHE A 77 9.93 16.08 -1.35
N ALA A 78 9.73 14.76 -1.23
CA ALA A 78 10.68 13.78 -1.75
C ALA A 78 10.84 13.88 -3.27
N ASP A 79 9.74 14.16 -3.99
CA ASP A 79 9.74 14.29 -5.44
C ASP A 79 10.56 15.52 -5.91
N TRP A 80 10.68 16.56 -5.09
CA TRP A 80 11.44 17.78 -5.44
C TRP A 80 12.96 17.53 -5.44
N SER A 81 13.42 16.47 -4.77
CA SER A 81 14.83 16.04 -4.87
C SER A 81 15.12 15.34 -6.20
N THR A 82 14.11 14.66 -6.76
CA THR A 82 14.20 14.03 -8.09
C THR A 82 14.02 15.07 -9.19
N PHE A 83 13.15 16.04 -8.95
CA PHE A 83 12.80 17.13 -9.85
C PHE A 83 13.14 18.48 -9.19
N PRO A 84 14.43 18.90 -9.24
CA PRO A 84 14.88 20.15 -8.62
C PRO A 84 14.13 21.36 -9.21
N LEU A 85 14.04 22.44 -8.43
CA LEU A 85 13.18 23.59 -8.73
C LEU A 85 13.71 24.39 -9.90
N SER A 86 15.03 24.60 -9.93
CA SER A 86 15.71 25.46 -10.89
C SER A 86 17.02 24.85 -11.36
N GLU A 87 17.46 25.22 -12.56
CA GLU A 87 18.78 24.86 -13.10
C GLU A 87 19.88 25.82 -12.61
N HIS A 88 19.49 27.03 -12.20
CA HIS A 88 20.41 28.12 -11.85
C HIS A 88 20.08 28.70 -10.47
N ASP A 89 20.97 29.54 -9.96
CA ASP A 89 20.65 30.34 -8.77
C ASP A 89 19.42 31.21 -9.10
N CYS A 90 18.35 31.08 -8.30
CA CYS A 90 17.11 31.83 -8.48
C CYS A 90 17.23 33.34 -8.13
N ALA A 91 18.38 33.97 -8.38
CA ALA A 91 18.65 35.36 -8.05
C ALA A 91 17.67 36.37 -8.68
N ASN A 92 16.92 35.95 -9.70
CA ASN A 92 15.97 36.80 -10.45
C ASN A 92 14.55 36.84 -9.86
N TYR A 93 14.25 36.05 -8.83
CA TYR A 93 12.94 36.04 -8.17
C TYR A 93 13.04 35.59 -6.71
N ASP A 94 12.17 36.15 -5.89
CA ASP A 94 12.10 35.84 -4.48
C ASP A 94 10.99 34.82 -4.21
N VAL A 95 11.36 33.62 -3.76
CA VAL A 95 10.40 32.55 -3.48
C VAL A 95 10.27 32.29 -1.99
N GLY A 96 9.05 32.34 -1.47
CA GLY A 96 8.73 31.90 -0.11
C GLY A 96 7.87 30.63 -0.14
N LEU A 97 8.16 29.67 0.74
CA LEU A 97 7.30 28.52 0.98
C LEU A 97 6.41 28.78 2.21
N VAL A 98 5.10 28.75 2.02
CA VAL A 98 4.12 28.96 3.09
C VAL A 98 3.29 27.70 3.29
N LEU A 99 3.49 27.02 4.42
CA LEU A 99 2.67 25.90 4.84
C LEU A 99 1.46 26.44 5.59
N SER A 100 0.25 26.26 5.06
CA SER A 100 -0.96 26.82 5.67
C SER A 100 -1.77 25.73 6.36
N PHE A 101 -1.99 25.90 7.66
CA PHE A 101 -2.89 25.07 8.46
C PHE A 101 -4.23 25.80 8.65
N PRO A 102 -5.38 25.12 8.70
CA PRO A 102 -6.68 25.79 8.84
C PRO A 102 -6.80 26.61 10.14
N ARG A 103 -6.29 26.06 11.24
CA ARG A 103 -6.46 26.60 12.60
C ARG A 103 -5.14 27.02 13.20
N GLU A 104 -5.16 27.85 14.24
CA GLU A 104 -3.96 28.04 15.06
C GLU A 104 -3.60 26.68 15.69
N PRO A 105 -2.45 26.09 15.35
CA PRO A 105 -2.12 24.76 15.82
C PRO A 105 -1.68 24.84 17.28
N ASP A 106 -2.49 24.29 18.20
CA ASP A 106 -2.04 24.00 19.56
C ASP A 106 -1.00 22.88 19.51
N ARG A 107 0.21 23.13 20.02
CA ARG A 107 1.31 22.15 20.07
C ARG A 107 0.93 20.86 20.79
N SER A 108 0.04 20.92 21.77
CA SER A 108 -0.43 19.76 22.52
C SER A 108 -1.43 18.91 21.72
N LEU A 109 -2.28 19.56 20.91
CA LEU A 109 -3.32 18.88 20.12
C LEU A 109 -2.80 18.41 18.76
N TYR A 110 -1.86 19.15 18.18
CA TYR A 110 -1.34 18.91 16.83
C TYR A 110 0.19 18.77 16.78
N PRO A 111 0.81 17.89 17.59
CA PRO A 111 2.27 17.74 17.61
C PRO A 111 2.83 17.34 16.24
N LYS A 112 2.05 16.62 15.43
CA LYS A 112 2.42 16.19 14.08
C LYS A 112 2.57 17.34 13.08
N VAL A 113 1.84 18.44 13.27
CA VAL A 113 1.95 19.64 12.42
C VAL A 113 3.32 20.28 12.60
N PHE A 114 3.73 20.49 13.85
CA PHE A 114 5.03 21.06 14.17
C PHE A 114 6.19 20.15 13.79
N SER A 115 6.08 18.84 14.01
CA SER A 115 7.12 17.90 13.59
C SER A 115 7.29 17.88 12.07
N SER A 116 6.19 18.03 11.32
CA SER A 116 6.22 18.08 9.85
C SER A 116 6.82 19.38 9.34
N TYR A 117 6.46 20.52 9.94
CA TYR A 117 7.09 21.81 9.65
C TYR A 117 8.60 21.81 9.91
N GLU A 118 9.04 21.29 11.06
CA GLU A 118 10.48 21.18 11.35
C GLU A 118 11.19 20.20 10.43
N SER A 119 10.52 19.12 10.01
CA SER A 119 11.05 18.19 9.00
C SER A 119 11.26 18.88 7.65
N ILE A 120 10.29 19.68 7.20
CA ILE A 120 10.38 20.44 5.95
C ILE A 120 11.48 21.51 6.04
N LYS A 121 11.58 22.24 7.15
CA LYS A 121 12.69 23.17 7.38
C LYS A 121 14.06 22.50 7.33
N ARG A 122 14.17 21.30 7.90
CA ARG A 122 15.39 20.49 7.83
C ARG A 122 15.70 20.09 6.38
N ILE A 123 14.72 19.56 5.65
CA ILE A 123 14.87 19.22 4.21
C ILE A 123 15.34 20.45 3.42
N MET A 124 14.72 21.61 3.65
CA MET A 124 15.10 22.87 3.00
C MET A 124 16.52 23.28 3.34
N LYS A 125 16.94 23.14 4.60
CA LYS A 125 18.32 23.45 4.99
C LYS A 125 19.33 22.49 4.38
N GLU A 126 19.05 21.19 4.39
CA GLU A 126 19.92 20.14 3.86
C GLU A 126 20.07 20.22 2.33
N THR A 127 19.06 20.77 1.66
CA THR A 127 19.06 21.00 0.22
C THR A 127 19.45 22.42 -0.16
N GLU A 128 19.84 23.28 0.78
CA GLU A 128 20.17 24.69 0.55
C GLU A 128 19.02 25.49 -0.13
N GLY A 129 17.76 25.25 0.26
CA GLY A 129 16.58 25.81 -0.42
C GLY A 129 16.44 25.30 -1.85
N TRP A 130 16.92 24.08 -2.07
CA TRP A 130 17.25 23.33 -3.30
C TRP A 130 18.35 23.85 -4.21
N SER A 131 18.46 25.14 -4.44
CA SER A 131 19.58 25.76 -5.16
C SER A 131 19.60 27.25 -4.80
N GLY A 132 19.39 27.56 -3.52
CA GLY A 132 19.17 28.92 -3.03
C GLY A 132 17.83 29.54 -3.43
N CYS A 133 16.88 28.77 -3.96
CA CYS A 133 15.66 29.31 -4.55
C CYS A 133 14.60 29.70 -3.52
N VAL A 134 14.38 28.85 -2.52
CA VAL A 134 13.41 29.14 -1.46
C VAL A 134 14.10 29.94 -0.37
N SER A 135 13.75 31.22 -0.26
CA SER A 135 14.34 32.17 0.69
C SER A 135 13.78 32.03 2.11
N THR A 136 12.49 31.69 2.22
CA THR A 136 11.81 31.55 3.52
C THR A 136 10.89 30.34 3.53
N VAL A 137 10.75 29.74 4.73
CA VAL A 137 9.79 28.66 5.00
C VAL A 137 8.98 29.09 6.21
N GLU A 138 7.69 29.31 6.03
CA GLU A 138 6.78 29.83 7.06
C GLU A 138 5.64 28.84 7.31
N LEU A 139 5.28 28.67 8.58
CA LEU A 139 4.03 28.03 8.98
C LEU A 139 3.01 29.15 9.27
N SER A 140 1.92 29.18 8.51
CA SER A 140 0.80 30.09 8.70
C SER A 140 -0.46 29.34 9.10
N TRP A 141 -1.42 30.06 9.64
CA TRP A 141 -2.74 29.51 9.90
C TRP A 141 -3.85 30.45 9.43
N ALA A 142 -4.93 29.89 8.90
CA ALA A 142 -6.08 30.62 8.39
C ALA A 142 -7.01 31.15 9.49
N ASN A 143 -6.83 30.70 10.74
CA ASN A 143 -7.63 31.08 11.90
C ASN A 143 -9.14 30.85 11.70
N ILE A 144 -9.50 29.71 11.10
CA ILE A 144 -10.90 29.31 10.92
C ILE A 144 -11.42 28.63 12.19
N SER A 145 -12.72 28.74 12.49
CA SER A 145 -13.30 28.09 13.66
C SER A 145 -13.41 26.57 13.48
N VAL A 146 -13.68 25.82 14.56
CA VAL A 146 -13.89 24.36 14.49
C VAL A 146 -15.13 24.02 13.66
N GLU A 147 -16.14 24.89 13.70
CA GLU A 147 -17.38 24.77 12.94
C GLU A 147 -17.16 25.07 11.45
N GLU A 148 -16.20 25.94 11.15
CA GLU A 148 -15.78 26.28 9.78
C GLU A 148 -14.82 25.24 9.17
N ASP A 149 -13.98 24.60 9.99
CA ASP A 149 -12.98 23.57 9.61
C ASP A 149 -13.60 22.23 9.22
N SER A 150 -14.41 22.23 8.15
CA SER A 150 -15.21 21.09 7.70
C SER A 150 -14.62 20.41 6.45
N TYR A 151 -14.11 19.18 6.64
CA TYR A 151 -13.50 18.30 5.62
C TYR A 151 -14.04 16.85 5.80
N GLY A 152 -15.05 16.40 5.05
CA GLY A 152 -15.54 15.00 5.06
C GLY A 152 -17.07 14.75 5.05
N ASP A 153 -17.47 13.47 4.93
CA ASP A 153 -18.80 12.97 4.51
C ASP A 153 -20.05 13.71 5.04
N TYR A 154 -20.63 14.49 4.13
CA TYR A 154 -21.40 15.70 4.41
C TYR A 154 -22.91 15.48 4.48
N PHE A 155 -23.43 14.40 3.90
CA PHE A 155 -24.88 14.16 3.84
C PHE A 155 -25.48 13.70 5.18
N SER A 156 -24.63 13.44 6.18
CA SER A 156 -25.03 12.92 7.49
C SER A 156 -25.22 14.01 8.56
N ARG A 157 -24.78 15.25 8.33
CA ARG A 157 -24.81 16.35 9.33
C ARG A 157 -25.97 17.34 9.11
N PRO A 158 -26.55 17.92 10.18
CA PRO A 158 -27.52 19.02 10.06
C PRO A 158 -26.90 20.21 9.29
N GLY A 159 -27.55 20.69 8.23
CA GLY A 159 -27.02 21.75 7.36
C GLY A 159 -25.93 21.29 6.36
N GLY A 160 -25.69 19.99 6.26
CA GLY A 160 -24.52 19.38 5.60
C GLY A 160 -24.31 19.74 4.13
N TYR A 161 -25.33 20.25 3.44
CA TYR A 161 -25.20 20.65 2.05
C TYR A 161 -24.63 22.07 1.86
N ARG A 162 -24.78 22.97 2.86
CA ARG A 162 -24.33 24.37 2.73
C ARG A 162 -22.84 24.54 3.07
N ASN A 163 -22.35 23.77 4.03
CA ASN A 163 -21.03 23.99 4.62
C ASN A 163 -20.02 22.90 4.23
N TRP A 164 -20.28 22.15 3.16
CA TRP A 164 -19.45 21.00 2.82
C TRP A 164 -18.06 21.39 2.32
N VAL A 165 -17.94 22.51 1.63
CA VAL A 165 -16.65 23.07 1.18
C VAL A 165 -16.19 24.25 2.03
N ASN A 166 -16.79 24.43 3.22
CA ASN A 166 -16.51 25.60 4.05
C ASN A 166 -15.04 25.66 4.48
N GLY A 167 -14.48 24.54 4.95
CA GLY A 167 -13.09 24.48 5.39
C GLY A 167 -12.11 24.96 4.32
N PRO A 168 -12.09 24.31 3.13
CA PRO A 168 -11.26 24.75 2.01
C PRO A 168 -11.50 26.20 1.57
N ASN A 169 -12.77 26.63 1.46
CA ASN A 169 -13.10 28.00 1.04
C ASN A 169 -12.56 29.05 2.03
N ARG A 170 -12.84 28.88 3.34
CA ARG A 170 -12.34 29.80 4.38
C ARG A 170 -10.82 29.79 4.41
N GLN A 171 -10.19 28.61 4.28
CA GLN A 171 -8.73 28.53 4.28
C GLN A 171 -8.12 29.28 3.08
N PHE A 172 -8.67 29.12 1.88
CA PHE A 172 -8.22 29.83 0.68
C PHE A 172 -8.30 31.35 0.85
N GLU A 173 -9.45 31.88 1.28
CA GLU A 173 -9.66 33.32 1.47
C GLU A 173 -8.69 33.92 2.50
N ARG A 174 -8.56 33.27 3.66
CA ARG A 174 -7.69 33.76 4.75
C ARG A 174 -6.23 33.70 4.35
N LEU A 175 -5.83 32.66 3.62
CA LEU A 175 -4.47 32.51 3.12
C LEU A 175 -4.15 33.53 2.02
N PHE A 176 -5.10 33.82 1.13
CA PHE A 176 -4.98 34.89 0.14
C PHE A 176 -4.69 36.23 0.83
N ARG A 177 -5.50 36.61 1.82
CA ARG A 177 -5.29 37.86 2.58
C ARG A 177 -4.00 37.87 3.37
N TYR A 178 -3.63 36.74 3.97
CA TYR A 178 -2.36 36.59 4.67
C TYR A 178 -1.20 36.90 3.71
N LEU A 179 -1.16 36.27 2.53
CA LEU A 179 -0.08 36.48 1.57
C LEU A 179 -0.10 37.86 0.94
N GLN A 180 -1.28 38.42 0.70
CA GLN A 180 -1.44 39.80 0.25
C GLN A 180 -0.85 40.79 1.27
N SER A 181 -0.96 40.51 2.57
CA SER A 181 -0.35 41.34 3.62
C SER A 181 1.18 41.20 3.71
N LYS A 182 1.74 40.19 3.03
CA LYS A 182 3.19 39.98 2.91
C LYS A 182 3.73 40.69 1.67
N ARG A 183 5.02 40.47 1.40
CA ARG A 183 5.76 41.09 0.30
C ARG A 183 5.55 40.41 -1.06
N PHE A 184 4.60 39.49 -1.20
CA PHE A 184 4.45 38.67 -2.41
C PHE A 184 3.54 39.34 -3.45
N ASP A 185 3.97 39.32 -4.71
CA ASP A 185 3.16 39.79 -5.85
C ASP A 185 2.22 38.69 -6.37
N LEU A 186 2.70 37.45 -6.31
CA LEU A 186 2.01 36.27 -6.80
C LEU A 186 1.99 35.18 -5.72
N TRP A 187 1.04 34.26 -5.84
CA TRP A 187 1.15 32.98 -5.14
C TRP A 187 0.72 31.82 -6.03
N TYR A 188 1.41 30.70 -5.89
CA TYR A 188 1.02 29.41 -6.46
C TYR A 188 0.38 28.57 -5.35
N LEU A 189 -0.92 28.30 -5.47
CA LEU A 189 -1.60 27.35 -4.59
C LEU A 189 -1.23 25.93 -5.05
N MET A 190 -0.54 25.20 -4.18
CA MET A 190 -0.03 23.86 -4.44
C MET A 190 -0.54 22.90 -3.37
N GLU A 191 -1.69 22.30 -3.61
CA GLU A 191 -2.34 21.33 -2.75
C GLU A 191 -1.47 20.09 -2.50
N PRO A 192 -1.65 19.36 -1.38
CA PRO A 192 -0.73 18.30 -0.95
C PRO A 192 -0.43 17.22 -1.99
N ASP A 193 -1.38 16.91 -2.87
CA ASP A 193 -1.30 15.94 -3.96
C ASP A 193 -0.87 16.53 -5.31
N SER A 194 -0.37 17.76 -5.32
CA SER A 194 0.40 18.33 -6.43
C SER A 194 1.89 17.99 -6.30
N TYR A 195 2.53 17.56 -7.39
CA TYR A 195 3.96 17.23 -7.43
C TYR A 195 4.62 17.61 -8.77
N PRO A 196 5.94 17.85 -8.76
CA PRO A 196 6.70 18.11 -9.97
C PRO A 196 6.90 16.83 -10.80
N ARG A 197 6.97 17.00 -12.12
CA ARG A 197 7.26 15.92 -13.10
C ARG A 197 8.37 16.25 -14.08
N ARG A 198 8.81 17.51 -14.10
CA ARG A 198 9.98 17.95 -14.86
C ARG A 198 11.00 18.56 -13.92
N ARG A 199 12.27 18.33 -14.26
CA ARG A 199 13.36 19.10 -13.62
C ARG A 199 13.16 20.57 -13.99
N PHE A 200 13.51 21.44 -13.07
CA PHE A 200 13.45 22.89 -13.24
C PHE A 200 12.02 23.41 -13.40
N TRP A 201 11.08 22.75 -12.72
CA TRP A 201 9.65 23.05 -12.84
C TRP A 201 9.31 24.48 -12.41
N LEU A 202 10.05 25.07 -11.46
CA LEU A 202 9.82 26.43 -11.02
C LEU A 202 10.27 27.42 -12.10
N ASP A 203 11.38 27.16 -12.80
CA ASP A 203 11.83 28.00 -13.92
C ASP A 203 10.80 27.98 -15.04
N ASN A 204 10.25 26.81 -15.36
CA ASN A 204 9.19 26.66 -16.36
C ASN A 204 7.93 27.46 -15.95
N LEU A 205 7.53 27.37 -14.68
CA LEU A 205 6.40 28.13 -14.14
C LEU A 205 6.66 29.64 -14.20
N MET A 206 7.82 30.11 -13.77
CA MET A 206 8.18 31.53 -13.77
C MET A 206 8.27 32.09 -15.19
N ASN A 207 8.76 31.31 -16.16
CA ASN A 207 8.77 31.70 -17.57
C ASN A 207 7.36 31.80 -18.15
N GLU A 208 6.47 30.88 -17.80
CA GLU A 208 5.06 30.97 -18.21
C GLU A 208 4.38 32.18 -17.59
N ILE A 209 4.56 32.43 -16.29
CA ILE A 209 4.03 33.61 -15.59
C ILE A 209 4.43 34.90 -16.31
N ARG A 210 5.72 35.05 -16.67
CA ARG A 210 6.19 36.24 -17.40
C ARG A 210 5.57 36.38 -18.78
N THR A 211 5.33 35.27 -19.46
CA THR A 211 4.78 35.24 -20.83
C THR A 211 3.28 35.48 -20.84
N ALA A 212 2.56 34.95 -19.84
CA ALA A 212 1.11 35.07 -19.71
C ALA A 212 0.68 36.41 -19.11
N ALA A 213 1.59 37.14 -18.44
CA ALA A 213 1.28 38.44 -17.85
C ALA A 213 0.82 39.46 -18.91
N PRO A 214 -0.19 40.30 -18.59
CA PRO A 214 -0.96 40.35 -17.35
C PRO A 214 -2.06 39.27 -17.26
N PHE A 215 -2.33 38.78 -16.04
CA PHE A 215 -3.44 37.86 -15.72
C PHE A 215 -3.88 38.06 -14.26
N ALA A 216 -5.11 37.64 -13.95
CA ALA A 216 -5.63 37.51 -12.59
C ALA A 216 -5.39 36.10 -12.04
N ILE A 217 -5.67 35.06 -12.85
CA ILE A 217 -5.50 33.64 -12.52
C ILE A 217 -4.81 32.94 -13.69
N LEU A 218 -3.76 32.16 -13.42
CA LEU A 218 -3.09 31.27 -14.37
C LEU A 218 -3.10 29.85 -13.79
N GLY A 219 -3.79 28.91 -14.42
CA GLY A 219 -3.81 27.52 -13.97
C GLY A 219 -4.40 26.61 -15.03
N SER A 220 -4.72 25.36 -14.71
CA SER A 220 -5.26 24.44 -15.71
C SER A 220 -6.70 24.05 -15.42
N LYS A 221 -7.46 23.77 -16.49
CA LYS A 221 -8.78 23.16 -16.36
C LYS A 221 -8.65 21.73 -15.89
N TYR A 222 -9.72 21.21 -15.31
CA TYR A 222 -9.81 19.79 -15.04
C TYR A 222 -9.70 18.98 -16.34
N ASP A 223 -8.74 18.06 -16.38
CA ASP A 223 -8.51 17.13 -17.48
C ASP A 223 -8.47 15.69 -16.95
N GLY A 224 -9.64 15.04 -16.85
CA GLY A 224 -9.75 13.69 -16.33
C GLY A 224 -10.95 12.91 -16.88
N GLU A 225 -10.80 11.59 -16.96
CA GLU A 225 -11.81 10.71 -17.55
C GLU A 225 -13.10 10.61 -16.73
N ALA A 226 -13.07 11.04 -15.46
CA ALA A 226 -14.23 10.97 -14.56
C ALA A 226 -15.47 11.63 -15.16
N TRP A 227 -15.26 12.74 -15.87
CA TRP A 227 -16.35 13.53 -16.42
C TRP A 227 -16.75 13.07 -17.81
N ASN A 228 -15.94 12.29 -18.52
CA ASN A 228 -16.17 11.96 -19.93
C ASN A 228 -17.57 11.39 -20.20
N TYR A 229 -18.10 10.58 -19.27
CA TYR A 229 -19.42 9.95 -19.41
C TYR A 229 -20.60 10.93 -19.32
N PHE A 230 -20.42 12.08 -18.68
CA PHE A 230 -21.46 13.09 -18.46
C PHE A 230 -20.99 14.50 -18.81
N HIS A 231 -19.88 14.64 -19.53
CA HIS A 231 -19.26 15.92 -19.91
C HIS A 231 -20.28 16.85 -20.59
N ASN A 232 -21.11 16.30 -21.48
CA ASN A 232 -22.15 17.05 -22.19
C ASN A 232 -23.32 17.51 -21.30
N GLN A 233 -23.37 17.06 -20.05
CA GLN A 233 -24.37 17.45 -19.05
C GLN A 233 -23.82 18.47 -18.04
N LEU A 234 -22.50 18.71 -18.06
CA LEU A 234 -21.87 19.69 -17.19
C LEU A 234 -22.11 21.09 -17.70
N SER A 235 -22.31 22.01 -16.75
CA SER A 235 -22.45 23.42 -17.06
C SER A 235 -21.11 24.04 -17.46
N THR A 236 -21.17 25.13 -18.22
CA THR A 236 -19.99 25.81 -18.78
C THR A 236 -18.99 26.27 -17.71
N ASP A 237 -19.48 26.73 -16.56
CA ASP A 237 -18.68 27.11 -15.40
C ASP A 237 -17.84 25.95 -14.84
N VAL A 238 -18.39 24.75 -14.89
CA VAL A 238 -17.71 23.55 -14.42
C VAL A 238 -16.70 23.07 -15.45
N LEU A 239 -17.05 23.08 -16.73
CA LEU A 239 -16.14 22.63 -17.80
C LEU A 239 -14.92 23.53 -17.98
N HIS A 240 -15.00 24.79 -17.55
CA HIS A 240 -13.97 25.79 -17.82
C HIS A 240 -13.37 26.45 -16.58
N HIS A 241 -13.72 26.01 -15.36
CA HIS A 241 -13.01 26.51 -14.18
C HIS A 241 -11.56 26.03 -14.17
N ILE A 242 -10.68 26.91 -13.72
CA ILE A 242 -9.33 26.53 -13.32
C ILE A 242 -9.47 25.80 -12.00
N ASN A 243 -9.04 24.54 -11.97
CA ASN A 243 -9.04 23.75 -10.74
C ASN A 243 -8.01 24.35 -9.78
N GLY A 244 -8.36 24.46 -8.49
CA GLY A 244 -7.73 25.31 -7.46
C GLY A 244 -6.20 25.33 -7.37
N ASN A 245 -5.48 24.38 -7.97
CA ASN A 245 -4.04 24.46 -8.16
C ASN A 245 -3.67 25.39 -9.32
N GLY A 246 -3.36 26.64 -8.98
CA GLY A 246 -3.02 27.69 -9.94
C GLY A 246 -2.21 28.83 -9.31
N VAL A 247 -1.69 29.70 -10.16
CA VAL A 247 -1.04 30.95 -9.80
C VAL A 247 -2.07 32.06 -9.79
N TYR A 248 -2.14 32.81 -8.70
CA TYR A 248 -3.01 33.97 -8.61
C TYR A 248 -2.22 35.24 -8.38
N ASN A 249 -2.68 36.31 -9.01
CA ASN A 249 -2.06 37.62 -8.91
C ASN A 249 -2.64 38.41 -7.73
N LEU A 250 -1.88 38.53 -6.65
CA LEU A 250 -2.31 39.16 -5.40
C LEU A 250 -2.54 40.68 -5.54
N THR A 251 -2.15 41.25 -6.68
CA THR A 251 -2.27 42.67 -7.00
C THR A 251 -3.31 42.98 -8.08
N ASP A 252 -3.89 41.96 -8.72
CA ASP A 252 -4.85 42.17 -9.80
C ASP A 252 -6.20 42.65 -9.24
N PRO A 253 -6.71 43.82 -9.70
CA PRO A 253 -7.90 44.42 -9.12
C PRO A 253 -9.16 43.57 -9.32
N MET A 254 -9.26 42.81 -10.42
CA MET A 254 -10.40 41.94 -10.65
C MET A 254 -10.44 40.82 -9.60
N LEU A 255 -9.29 40.17 -9.37
CA LEU A 255 -9.20 39.13 -8.34
C LEU A 255 -9.48 39.69 -6.95
N LEU A 256 -9.01 40.90 -6.62
CA LEU A 256 -9.26 41.53 -5.32
C LEU A 256 -10.75 41.77 -5.05
N GLU A 257 -11.50 42.20 -6.06
CA GLU A 257 -12.96 42.38 -5.96
C GLU A 257 -13.67 41.03 -5.83
N MET A 258 -13.24 40.01 -6.59
CA MET A 258 -13.79 38.66 -6.47
C MET A 258 -13.54 38.04 -5.10
N MET A 259 -12.35 38.23 -4.54
CA MET A 259 -12.02 37.77 -3.17
C MET A 259 -12.87 38.47 -2.13
N SER A 260 -13.08 39.78 -2.27
CA SER A 260 -13.94 40.55 -1.37
C SER A 260 -15.41 40.10 -1.47
N GLU A 261 -15.84 39.70 -2.67
CA GLU A 261 -17.18 39.14 -2.86
C GLU A 261 -17.33 37.74 -2.26
N MET A 262 -16.32 36.88 -2.38
CA MET A 262 -16.30 35.57 -1.73
C MET A 262 -16.41 35.69 -0.21
N GLU A 263 -15.69 36.64 0.39
CA GLU A 263 -15.77 36.96 1.82
C GLU A 263 -17.18 37.43 2.21
N ALA A 264 -17.83 38.26 1.37
CA ALA A 264 -19.21 38.69 1.59
C ALA A 264 -20.24 37.55 1.40
N GLU A 265 -19.89 36.54 0.60
CA GLU A 265 -20.71 35.36 0.29
C GLU A 265 -20.60 34.24 1.34
N ALA A 266 -19.68 34.35 2.29
CA ALA A 266 -19.38 33.36 3.34
C ALA A 266 -20.61 32.81 4.07
N ASP A 267 -21.51 33.71 4.44
CA ASP A 267 -22.71 33.40 5.21
C ASP A 267 -23.96 33.24 4.33
N THR A 268 -23.78 32.90 3.06
CA THR A 268 -24.86 32.69 2.09
C THR A 268 -24.87 31.27 1.53
N MET A 269 -25.77 31.00 0.56
CA MET A 269 -25.81 29.72 -0.17
C MET A 269 -24.62 29.53 -1.12
N PHE A 270 -23.93 30.61 -1.49
CA PHE A 270 -22.71 30.54 -2.31
C PHE A 270 -21.57 29.81 -1.59
N ASN A 271 -21.59 29.76 -0.26
CA ASN A 271 -20.61 28.99 0.51
C ASN A 271 -20.64 27.47 0.22
N ALA A 272 -21.71 26.98 -0.43
CA ALA A 272 -21.79 25.60 -0.90
C ALA A 272 -21.06 25.35 -2.23
N VAL A 273 -20.53 26.41 -2.87
CA VAL A 273 -19.77 26.34 -4.12
C VAL A 273 -18.28 26.38 -3.77
N PRO A 274 -17.46 25.43 -4.27
CA PRO A 274 -16.00 25.48 -4.11
C PRO A 274 -15.42 26.81 -4.61
N PHE A 275 -14.37 27.32 -3.97
CA PHE A 275 -13.80 28.64 -4.28
C PHE A 275 -13.41 28.79 -5.75
N ASP A 276 -12.76 27.77 -6.32
CA ASP A 276 -12.25 27.76 -7.68
C ASP A 276 -13.38 27.78 -8.72
N LEU A 277 -14.42 26.99 -8.48
CA LEU A 277 -15.66 27.04 -9.25
C LEU A 277 -16.37 28.38 -9.09
N ARG A 278 -16.42 28.94 -7.87
CA ARG A 278 -17.09 30.21 -7.64
C ARG A 278 -16.40 31.37 -8.36
N LEU A 279 -15.06 31.42 -8.35
CA LEU A 279 -14.29 32.37 -9.13
C LEU A 279 -14.62 32.25 -10.63
N SER A 280 -14.72 31.03 -11.16
CA SER A 280 -15.16 30.79 -12.56
C SER A 280 -16.58 31.31 -12.83
N GLN A 281 -17.52 31.09 -11.90
CA GLN A 281 -18.89 31.60 -12.03
C GLN A 281 -18.91 33.13 -12.05
N MET A 282 -18.19 33.81 -11.16
CA MET A 282 -18.12 35.28 -11.16
C MET A 282 -17.61 35.82 -12.50
N MET A 283 -16.58 35.19 -13.08
CA MET A 283 -16.05 35.55 -14.40
C MET A 283 -17.09 35.36 -15.51
N LEU A 284 -17.77 34.21 -15.54
CA LEU A 284 -18.76 33.89 -16.57
C LEU A 284 -20.03 34.71 -16.43
N GLU A 285 -20.48 34.98 -15.22
CA GLU A 285 -21.60 35.88 -14.93
C GLU A 285 -21.30 37.28 -15.46
N GLY A 286 -20.08 37.78 -15.25
CA GLY A 286 -19.63 39.06 -15.78
C GLY A 286 -19.51 39.10 -17.30
N ALA A 287 -18.86 38.10 -17.90
CA ALA A 287 -18.66 38.04 -19.35
C ALA A 287 -19.96 37.81 -20.14
N SER A 288 -20.91 37.05 -19.57
CA SER A 288 -22.14 36.66 -20.27
C SER A 288 -23.37 37.47 -19.88
N GLY A 289 -23.32 38.20 -18.76
CA GLY A 289 -24.45 38.88 -18.16
C GLY A 289 -25.57 37.95 -17.69
N LYS A 290 -25.26 36.67 -17.43
CA LYS A 290 -26.24 35.65 -17.04
C LYS A 290 -25.80 34.92 -15.78
N PRO A 291 -26.73 34.63 -14.85
CA PRO A 291 -26.40 33.93 -13.62
C PRO A 291 -26.01 32.48 -13.91
N CYS A 292 -25.02 31.96 -13.20
CA CYS A 292 -24.67 30.56 -13.25
C CYS A 292 -25.64 29.72 -12.40
N SER A 293 -26.01 28.54 -12.88
CA SER A 293 -26.86 27.62 -12.13
C SER A 293 -26.09 26.95 -11.01
N PHE A 294 -26.77 26.66 -9.91
CA PHE A 294 -26.16 25.90 -8.83
C PHE A 294 -26.07 24.40 -9.16
N MET A 295 -24.84 23.93 -9.31
CA MET A 295 -24.53 22.62 -9.91
C MET A 295 -25.02 21.42 -9.11
N PHE A 296 -24.99 21.50 -7.79
CA PHE A 296 -25.21 20.33 -6.93
C PHE A 296 -26.69 20.06 -6.64
N ASN A 297 -27.61 20.82 -7.26
CA ASN A 297 -29.03 20.84 -6.93
C ASN A 297 -29.65 19.44 -7.02
N SER A 298 -29.92 18.84 -5.86
CA SER A 298 -30.52 17.50 -5.79
C SER A 298 -32.05 17.62 -5.90
N LYS A 299 -32.73 16.54 -6.35
CA LYS A 299 -34.21 16.49 -6.39
C LYS A 299 -34.88 16.84 -5.04
N LYS A 300 -34.14 16.77 -3.92
CA LYS A 300 -34.62 17.08 -2.58
C LYS A 300 -34.35 18.52 -2.12
N HIS A 301 -33.43 19.24 -2.76
CA HIS A 301 -32.96 20.55 -2.31
C HIS A 301 -32.80 21.50 -3.49
N ASN A 302 -33.89 22.21 -3.83
CA ASN A 302 -33.89 23.22 -4.89
C ASN A 302 -33.21 24.51 -4.43
N VAL A 303 -31.87 24.51 -4.42
CA VAL A 303 -31.06 25.67 -4.07
C VAL A 303 -30.98 26.62 -5.27
N ILE A 304 -31.42 27.87 -5.06
CA ILE A 304 -31.33 28.95 -6.03
C ILE A 304 -30.33 29.97 -5.50
N LEU A 305 -29.30 30.26 -6.28
CA LEU A 305 -28.35 31.32 -5.96
C LEU A 305 -28.94 32.69 -6.33
N PRO A 306 -28.79 33.72 -5.49
CA PRO A 306 -29.15 35.09 -5.85
C PRO A 306 -28.48 35.53 -7.15
N ASP A 307 -29.20 36.22 -8.03
CA ASP A 307 -28.62 36.78 -9.25
C ASP A 307 -27.74 37.98 -8.91
N LYS A 308 -26.44 37.86 -9.21
CA LYS A 308 -25.43 38.91 -9.03
C LYS A 308 -24.80 39.35 -10.36
N SER A 309 -25.36 38.91 -11.49
CA SER A 309 -24.79 39.14 -12.82
C SER A 309 -24.54 40.62 -13.11
N ALA A 310 -25.44 41.51 -12.68
CA ALA A 310 -25.26 42.96 -12.87
C ALA A 310 -23.98 43.50 -12.19
N LYS A 311 -23.66 43.01 -10.99
CA LYS A 311 -22.42 43.38 -10.29
C LYS A 311 -21.20 42.87 -11.06
N PHE A 312 -21.23 41.62 -11.51
CA PHE A 312 -20.09 41.03 -12.21
C PHE A 312 -19.94 41.56 -13.64
N VAL A 313 -21.01 42.00 -14.30
CA VAL A 313 -20.94 42.70 -15.59
C VAL A 313 -20.18 44.00 -15.41
N GLN A 314 -20.50 44.79 -14.38
CA GLN A 314 -19.74 46.00 -14.08
C GLN A 314 -18.26 45.68 -13.81
N LEU A 315 -18.00 44.65 -12.99
CA LEU A 315 -16.63 44.21 -12.71
C LEU A 315 -15.88 43.78 -13.98
N TRP A 316 -16.57 43.09 -14.90
CA TRP A 316 -16.05 42.68 -16.19
C TRP A 316 -15.79 43.88 -17.10
N GLU A 317 -16.67 44.88 -17.13
CA GLU A 317 -16.46 46.12 -17.87
C GLU A 317 -15.25 46.91 -17.33
N ASP A 318 -15.11 46.97 -16.01
CA ASP A 318 -14.03 47.71 -15.34
C ASP A 318 -12.65 47.05 -15.55
N TYR A 319 -12.59 45.71 -15.54
CA TYR A 319 -11.32 44.96 -15.52
C TYR A 319 -11.21 43.86 -16.58
N GLY A 320 -12.27 43.09 -16.83
CA GLY A 320 -12.31 41.94 -17.73
C GLY A 320 -12.33 42.26 -19.24
N GLY A 321 -12.75 43.47 -19.62
CA GLY A 321 -12.77 43.96 -21.01
C GLY A 321 -11.43 44.50 -21.52
N SER A 322 -10.36 44.37 -20.73
CA SER A 322 -9.02 44.75 -21.18
C SER A 322 -8.45 43.76 -22.20
N TYR A 323 -7.42 44.14 -22.96
CA TYR A 323 -6.85 43.38 -24.09
C TYR A 323 -6.28 41.99 -23.71
N TYR A 324 -6.36 41.58 -22.44
CA TYR A 324 -5.88 40.30 -21.91
C TYR A 324 -7.01 39.53 -21.24
N GLY A 325 -7.00 38.19 -21.37
CA GLY A 325 -7.91 37.33 -20.65
C GLY A 325 -7.53 37.27 -19.17
N PRO A 326 -8.42 37.62 -18.21
CA PRO A 326 -8.08 37.62 -16.79
C PRO A 326 -7.80 36.21 -16.24
N VAL A 327 -8.35 35.18 -16.88
CA VAL A 327 -8.07 33.77 -16.57
C VAL A 327 -7.34 33.13 -17.75
N MET A 328 -6.14 32.62 -17.48
CA MET A 328 -5.26 32.02 -18.48
C MET A 328 -5.08 30.53 -18.19
N GLU A 329 -5.13 29.72 -19.25
CA GLU A 329 -4.86 28.29 -19.17
C GLU A 329 -3.35 28.04 -19.24
N SER A 330 -2.82 27.33 -18.24
CA SER A 330 -1.42 26.97 -18.11
C SER A 330 -1.09 25.76 -18.99
N ASN A 331 0.07 25.83 -19.64
CA ASN A 331 0.68 24.76 -20.40
C ASN A 331 1.69 23.97 -19.56
N VAL A 332 2.02 24.44 -18.35
CA VAL A 332 3.01 23.79 -17.47
C VAL A 332 2.38 23.13 -16.24
N ILE A 333 1.17 23.53 -15.86
CA ILE A 333 0.36 22.92 -14.80
C ILE A 333 -0.69 22.02 -15.45
N SER A 334 -0.91 20.82 -14.93
CA SER A 334 -2.00 19.92 -15.34
C SER A 334 -2.82 19.48 -14.13
N ASN A 335 -4.14 19.63 -14.21
CA ASN A 335 -5.09 19.24 -13.17
C ASN A 335 -5.81 17.95 -13.58
N ARG A 336 -5.50 16.83 -12.92
CA ARG A 336 -6.02 15.49 -13.23
C ARG A 336 -6.90 14.95 -12.09
N ALA A 337 -7.83 14.05 -12.42
CA ALA A 337 -8.61 13.36 -11.38
C ALA A 337 -7.75 12.43 -10.53
N SER A 338 -8.09 12.34 -9.24
CA SER A 338 -7.46 11.45 -8.25
C SER A 338 -7.57 9.94 -8.52
N HIS A 339 -8.25 9.52 -9.58
CA HIS A 339 -8.51 8.12 -9.95
C HIS A 339 -8.12 7.79 -11.40
N VAL A 340 -7.50 8.73 -12.12
CA VAL A 340 -7.06 8.50 -13.50
C VAL A 340 -5.62 8.03 -13.49
N TYR A 341 -5.37 6.85 -14.04
CA TYR A 341 -4.02 6.35 -14.32
C TYR A 341 -3.29 7.33 -15.22
N MET A 342 -2.10 7.78 -14.82
CA MET A 342 -1.33 8.77 -15.57
C MET A 342 -1.10 8.34 -17.02
N PRO A 343 -1.65 9.05 -18.01
CA PRO A 343 -1.29 8.80 -19.40
C PRO A 343 0.17 9.21 -19.67
N ASP A 344 0.76 8.65 -20.74
CA ASP A 344 2.15 8.90 -21.15
C ASP A 344 2.45 10.41 -21.41
N ASP A 345 1.41 11.22 -21.66
CA ASP A 345 1.49 12.67 -21.92
C ASP A 345 1.69 13.52 -20.65
N VAL A 346 1.57 12.94 -19.46
CA VAL A 346 1.78 13.67 -18.20
C VAL A 346 3.24 14.14 -18.05
N GLU A 347 4.17 13.48 -18.77
CA GLU A 347 5.57 13.94 -18.89
C GLU A 347 5.70 15.27 -19.66
N GLU A 348 4.62 15.74 -20.31
CA GLU A 348 4.59 17.03 -21.01
C GLU A 348 4.47 18.23 -20.06
N PHE A 349 3.98 18.01 -18.84
CA PHE A 349 3.73 19.08 -17.86
C PHE A 349 4.83 19.16 -16.81
N SER A 350 5.08 20.36 -16.27
CA SER A 350 6.06 20.56 -15.20
C SER A 350 5.50 20.20 -13.84
N LEU A 351 4.23 20.53 -13.62
CA LEU A 351 3.49 20.36 -12.39
C LEU A 351 2.20 19.59 -12.68
N VAL A 352 1.90 18.61 -11.84
CA VAL A 352 0.71 17.79 -11.98
C VAL A 352 0.00 17.74 -10.65
N HIS A 353 -1.28 18.11 -10.66
CA HIS A 353 -2.20 17.98 -9.56
C HIS A 353 -3.06 16.74 -9.76
N GLY A 354 -3.11 15.90 -8.73
CA GLY A 354 -3.97 14.72 -8.67
C GLY A 354 -3.22 13.53 -8.11
N LYS A 355 -3.92 12.63 -7.42
CA LYS A 355 -3.32 11.47 -6.74
C LYS A 355 -2.36 10.69 -7.66
N LYS A 356 -1.13 10.49 -7.17
CA LYS A 356 -0.10 9.67 -7.81
C LYS A 356 -0.57 8.21 -7.86
N ILE A 357 -1.23 7.84 -8.95
CA ILE A 357 -1.57 6.44 -9.24
C ILE A 357 -0.45 5.92 -10.13
N TYR A 358 0.35 5.00 -9.59
CA TYR A 358 1.39 4.31 -10.34
C TYR A 358 0.76 3.67 -11.59
N HIS A 359 1.48 3.72 -12.71
CA HIS A 359 1.07 3.10 -13.97
C HIS A 359 0.53 1.68 -13.69
N PRO A 360 -0.69 1.34 -14.17
CA PRO A 360 -1.01 -0.06 -14.32
C PRO A 360 -0.07 -0.61 -15.40
N TRP A 361 0.23 -1.89 -15.29
CA TRP A 361 1.00 -2.64 -16.28
C TRP A 361 0.60 -2.22 -17.70
N SER A 362 1.57 -1.74 -18.50
CA SER A 362 1.38 -1.11 -19.81
C SER A 362 0.32 -1.82 -20.67
N ARG A 363 -0.81 -1.16 -20.92
CA ARG A 363 -1.89 -1.64 -21.82
C ARG A 363 -1.55 -1.43 -23.30
N ARG A 364 -0.36 -1.81 -23.73
CA ARG A 364 -0.01 -1.91 -25.16
C ARG A 364 0.28 -3.36 -25.52
N VAL A 365 -0.76 -4.08 -25.96
CA VAL A 365 -0.56 -5.30 -26.76
C VAL A 365 -0.51 -4.85 -28.22
N ASN A 366 0.67 -4.97 -28.85
CA ASN A 366 0.89 -4.61 -30.26
C ASN A 366 0.48 -3.17 -30.66
N GLY A 367 0.69 -2.18 -29.78
CA GLY A 367 0.51 -0.76 -30.12
C GLY A 367 -0.93 -0.27 -30.27
N ARG A 368 -1.94 -1.06 -29.87
CA ARG A 368 -3.35 -0.62 -29.80
C ARG A 368 -3.83 -0.60 -28.36
N ARG A 369 -4.56 0.46 -27.97
CA ARG A 369 -5.30 0.53 -26.70
C ARG A 369 -6.37 -0.56 -26.71
N SER A 370 -6.30 -1.49 -25.77
CA SER A 370 -7.37 -2.47 -25.55
C SER A 370 -8.54 -1.79 -24.82
N LEU A 371 -9.73 -1.81 -25.43
CA LEU A 371 -11.00 -1.36 -24.83
C LEU A 371 -11.60 -2.42 -23.88
N SER A 372 -10.86 -3.49 -23.58
CA SER A 372 -11.43 -4.65 -22.91
C SER A 372 -11.71 -4.36 -21.42
N PRO A 373 -12.78 -4.93 -20.83
CA PRO A 373 -13.18 -4.62 -19.46
C PRO A 373 -12.12 -5.08 -18.43
N MET A 374 -12.19 -4.52 -17.21
CA MET A 374 -11.24 -4.77 -16.10
C MET A 374 -10.92 -6.26 -15.85
N PHE A 375 -11.81 -7.20 -16.22
CA PHE A 375 -11.54 -8.63 -16.09
C PHE A 375 -10.37 -9.14 -16.93
N MET A 376 -10.02 -8.45 -18.02
CA MET A 376 -8.89 -8.86 -18.85
C MET A 376 -7.54 -8.60 -18.19
N ASP A 377 -7.47 -7.77 -17.14
CA ASP A 377 -6.22 -7.60 -16.39
C ASP A 377 -5.83 -8.92 -15.68
N LEU A 378 -6.81 -9.74 -15.25
CA LEU A 378 -6.57 -11.11 -14.75
C LEU A 378 -6.06 -12.05 -15.86
N CYS A 379 -6.61 -11.93 -17.07
CA CYS A 379 -6.29 -12.81 -18.19
C CYS A 379 -4.96 -12.50 -18.87
N ASN A 380 -4.55 -11.23 -18.86
CA ASN A 380 -3.30 -10.77 -19.44
C ASN A 380 -2.12 -10.82 -18.45
N ALA A 381 -2.37 -11.07 -17.17
CA ALA A 381 -1.32 -11.13 -16.16
C ALA A 381 -0.34 -12.28 -16.42
N GLU A 382 0.94 -11.96 -16.62
CA GLU A 382 2.01 -12.96 -16.76
C GLU A 382 2.39 -13.55 -15.39
N VAL A 383 1.54 -14.42 -14.85
CA VAL A 383 1.77 -15.10 -13.58
C VAL A 383 2.55 -16.40 -13.81
N LYS A 384 3.73 -16.50 -13.21
CA LYS A 384 4.60 -17.69 -13.26
C LYS A 384 4.41 -18.63 -12.07
N THR A 385 3.87 -18.14 -10.98
CA THR A 385 3.59 -18.93 -9.77
C THR A 385 2.36 -19.81 -9.96
N LYS A 386 2.26 -20.89 -9.18
CA LYS A 386 1.10 -21.80 -9.18
C LYS A 386 -0.18 -21.12 -8.66
N TRP A 387 -0.01 -20.24 -7.68
CA TRP A 387 -1.06 -19.46 -7.04
C TRP A 387 -0.66 -17.98 -7.04
N PHE A 388 -1.64 -17.09 -7.08
CA PHE A 388 -1.43 -15.65 -6.96
C PHE A 388 -2.65 -14.97 -6.36
N MET A 389 -2.49 -13.75 -5.87
CA MET A 389 -3.59 -12.92 -5.38
C MET A 389 -3.61 -11.63 -6.20
N LEU A 390 -4.80 -11.17 -6.57
CA LEU A 390 -4.99 -9.83 -7.12
C LEU A 390 -5.28 -8.87 -5.97
N ILE A 391 -4.50 -7.80 -5.89
CA ILE A 391 -4.67 -6.72 -4.94
C ILE A 391 -4.78 -5.41 -5.72
N ASP A 392 -5.60 -4.48 -5.24
CA ASP A 392 -5.59 -3.12 -5.78
C ASP A 392 -4.51 -2.27 -5.09
N ASP A 393 -4.23 -1.10 -5.66
CA ASP A 393 -3.22 -0.15 -5.20
C ASP A 393 -3.58 0.55 -3.87
N ARG A 394 -4.81 0.37 -3.37
CA ARG A 394 -5.27 0.87 -2.07
C ARG A 394 -4.84 -0.05 -0.94
N PHE A 395 -4.42 -1.28 -1.24
CA PHE A 395 -3.93 -2.21 -0.23
C PHE A 395 -2.43 -2.07 -0.01
N LYS A 396 -2.05 -1.99 1.26
CA LYS A 396 -0.68 -2.20 1.72
C LYS A 396 -0.59 -3.59 2.34
N LEU A 397 0.16 -4.49 1.70
CA LEU A 397 0.53 -5.75 2.33
C LEU A 397 1.40 -5.45 3.57
N LEU A 398 0.98 -5.99 4.71
CA LEU A 398 1.77 -5.95 5.94
C LEU A 398 2.77 -7.12 5.94
N ASP A 399 3.89 -6.95 6.64
CA ASP A 399 4.93 -7.97 6.77
C ASP A 399 4.44 -9.25 7.49
N ASP A 400 3.26 -9.19 8.11
CA ASP A 400 2.60 -10.28 8.82
C ASP A 400 1.31 -10.76 8.15
N PHE A 401 1.12 -10.45 6.86
CA PHE A 401 -0.01 -10.94 6.08
C PHE A 401 -0.13 -12.47 6.15
N GLN A 402 -1.36 -12.97 6.39
CA GLN A 402 -1.63 -14.40 6.55
C GLN A 402 -2.64 -14.86 5.52
N LEU A 403 -2.36 -16.03 4.93
CA LEU A 403 -3.30 -16.75 4.11
C LEU A 403 -3.87 -17.93 4.90
N HIS A 404 -5.19 -18.09 4.87
CA HIS A 404 -5.85 -19.21 5.52
C HIS A 404 -5.90 -20.41 4.58
N VAL A 405 -5.43 -21.57 5.05
CA VAL A 405 -5.44 -22.83 4.31
C VAL A 405 -6.01 -23.96 5.17
N THR A 406 -6.53 -25.00 4.54
CA THR A 406 -6.91 -26.24 5.21
C THR A 406 -5.70 -26.93 5.84
N LYS A 407 -5.90 -27.56 7.00
CA LYS A 407 -4.83 -28.24 7.74
C LYS A 407 -4.34 -29.51 7.04
N ASP A 408 -5.25 -30.20 6.34
CA ASP A 408 -5.01 -31.54 5.82
C ASP A 408 -4.29 -31.54 4.47
N ASP A 409 -4.64 -30.60 3.58
CA ASP A 409 -4.16 -30.58 2.20
C ASP A 409 -3.69 -29.20 1.70
N GLY A 410 -3.70 -28.19 2.58
CA GLY A 410 -3.14 -26.86 2.28
C GLY A 410 -3.92 -26.06 1.23
N ARG A 411 -5.15 -26.43 0.91
CA ARG A 411 -6.02 -25.69 -0.01
C ARG A 411 -6.42 -24.35 0.60
N PRO A 412 -6.42 -23.25 -0.17
CA PRO A 412 -6.88 -21.95 0.33
C PRO A 412 -8.32 -22.01 0.82
N LEU A 413 -8.58 -21.37 1.96
CA LEU A 413 -9.91 -21.18 2.50
C LEU A 413 -10.53 -19.93 1.88
N GLN A 414 -11.62 -20.10 1.14
CA GLN A 414 -12.36 -18.96 0.59
C GLN A 414 -13.66 -18.70 1.36
N GLY A 415 -13.82 -17.47 1.82
CA GLY A 415 -15.07 -16.98 2.36
C GLY A 415 -16.07 -16.64 1.26
N ASN A 416 -17.30 -17.16 1.35
CA ASN A 416 -18.42 -16.76 0.50
C ASN A 416 -19.59 -16.17 1.31
N THR A 417 -20.37 -15.31 0.67
CA THR A 417 -21.58 -14.70 1.26
C THR A 417 -22.78 -15.08 0.40
N PRO A 418 -23.87 -15.60 0.97
CA PRO A 418 -25.08 -15.88 0.20
C PRO A 418 -25.60 -14.63 -0.53
N ALA A 419 -26.01 -14.78 -1.78
CA ALA A 419 -26.55 -13.70 -2.63
C ALA A 419 -27.93 -13.20 -2.17
N LEU A 420 -28.45 -13.73 -1.06
CA LEU A 420 -29.72 -13.34 -0.45
C LEU A 420 -29.61 -12.09 0.43
N SER A 421 -28.41 -11.65 0.78
CA SER A 421 -28.17 -10.45 1.58
C SER A 421 -27.90 -9.24 0.68
N GLU A 422 -28.71 -8.19 0.80
CA GLU A 422 -28.54 -6.84 0.22
C GLU A 422 -28.51 -6.63 -1.32
N PRO A 423 -28.97 -5.46 -1.81
CA PRO A 423 -28.94 -5.09 -3.24
C PRO A 423 -27.54 -5.11 -3.86
N CYS A 424 -26.50 -4.81 -3.08
CA CYS A 424 -25.11 -4.69 -3.54
C CYS A 424 -24.49 -6.03 -3.97
N LEU A 425 -24.97 -7.16 -3.44
CA LEU A 425 -24.45 -8.50 -3.75
C LEU A 425 -25.15 -9.16 -4.94
N ASN A 426 -26.25 -8.59 -5.43
CA ASN A 426 -26.98 -9.12 -6.59
C ASN A 426 -26.25 -8.87 -7.92
N SER A 427 -25.45 -7.81 -8.02
CA SER A 427 -24.76 -7.50 -9.28
C SER A 427 -23.70 -8.55 -9.65
N PRO A 428 -22.72 -8.89 -8.78
CA PRO A 428 -21.71 -9.93 -9.10
C PRO A 428 -22.33 -11.29 -9.43
N VAL A 429 -23.38 -11.69 -8.71
CA VAL A 429 -24.10 -12.95 -8.96
C VAL A 429 -24.85 -12.93 -10.28
N ARG A 430 -25.49 -11.81 -10.64
CA ARG A 430 -26.19 -11.69 -11.94
C ARG A 430 -25.21 -11.89 -13.11
N HIS A 431 -24.01 -11.33 -13.03
CA HIS A 431 -22.97 -11.56 -14.03
C HIS A 431 -22.53 -13.03 -14.00
N ALA A 432 -22.12 -13.57 -12.86
CA ALA A 432 -21.61 -14.94 -12.80
C ALA A 432 -22.64 -16.04 -13.17
N ARG A 433 -23.95 -15.73 -13.16
CA ARG A 433 -25.03 -16.65 -13.57
C ARG A 433 -25.02 -17.02 -15.05
N PHE A 434 -24.41 -16.24 -15.96
CA PHE A 434 -24.28 -16.68 -17.36
C PHE A 434 -23.35 -17.91 -17.46
N LEU A 435 -22.38 -18.04 -16.56
CA LEU A 435 -21.54 -19.22 -16.44
C LEU A 435 -22.26 -20.33 -15.69
N HIS A 436 -22.87 -20.00 -14.55
CA HIS A 436 -23.50 -20.97 -13.66
C HIS A 436 -24.84 -20.46 -13.11
N ALA A 437 -25.93 -20.86 -13.78
CA ALA A 437 -27.28 -20.32 -13.52
C ALA A 437 -27.77 -20.49 -12.07
N SER A 438 -27.30 -21.51 -11.35
CA SER A 438 -27.67 -21.80 -9.96
C SER A 438 -26.78 -21.12 -8.92
N LEU A 439 -25.87 -20.21 -9.30
CA LEU A 439 -25.04 -19.50 -8.35
C LEU A 439 -25.89 -18.64 -7.39
N ASP A 440 -25.71 -18.89 -6.10
CA ASP A 440 -26.44 -18.28 -4.99
C ASP A 440 -25.52 -17.66 -3.92
N ALA A 441 -24.23 -17.49 -4.24
CA ALA A 441 -23.24 -16.88 -3.37
C ALA A 441 -22.26 -15.97 -4.12
N VAL A 442 -21.78 -14.93 -3.45
CA VAL A 442 -20.73 -14.00 -3.89
C VAL A 442 -19.43 -14.36 -3.19
N THR A 443 -18.33 -14.34 -3.93
CA THR A 443 -16.98 -14.40 -3.37
C THR A 443 -16.46 -12.97 -3.25
N LEU A 444 -16.15 -12.51 -2.04
CA LEU A 444 -15.47 -11.23 -1.85
C LEU A 444 -14.03 -11.38 -2.33
N SER A 445 -13.57 -10.51 -3.22
CA SER A 445 -12.31 -10.72 -3.95
C SER A 445 -11.05 -10.37 -3.17
N LEU A 446 -11.16 -9.56 -2.12
CA LEU A 446 -10.01 -8.96 -1.45
C LEU A 446 -9.07 -10.00 -0.81
N ASP A 447 -9.58 -11.20 -0.55
CA ASP A 447 -8.85 -12.33 0.02
C ASP A 447 -8.74 -13.53 -0.95
N THR A 448 -9.11 -13.37 -2.24
CA THR A 448 -9.13 -14.49 -3.19
C THR A 448 -7.74 -14.80 -3.73
N VAL A 449 -7.30 -16.04 -3.49
CA VAL A 449 -6.10 -16.60 -4.12
C VAL A 449 -6.52 -17.38 -5.35
N PHE A 450 -6.02 -17.00 -6.51
CA PHE A 450 -6.31 -17.62 -7.80
C PHE A 450 -5.33 -18.74 -8.12
N TYR A 451 -5.83 -19.81 -8.76
CA TYR A 451 -5.02 -20.88 -9.29
C TYR A 451 -4.68 -20.60 -10.75
N THR A 452 -3.39 -20.42 -11.05
CA THR A 452 -2.94 -19.87 -12.34
C THR A 452 -3.43 -20.66 -13.54
N ASN A 453 -3.44 -22.00 -13.47
CA ASN A 453 -3.90 -22.81 -14.59
C ASN A 453 -5.40 -22.68 -14.84
N HIS A 454 -6.22 -22.61 -13.78
CA HIS A 454 -7.67 -22.45 -13.91
C HIS A 454 -8.05 -21.04 -14.40
N VAL A 455 -7.26 -20.02 -14.03
CA VAL A 455 -7.44 -18.68 -14.59
C VAL A 455 -7.20 -18.70 -16.09
N ARG A 456 -6.13 -19.33 -16.58
CA ARG A 456 -5.87 -19.43 -18.02
C ARG A 456 -6.99 -20.15 -18.78
N GLU A 457 -7.51 -21.24 -18.21
CA GLU A 457 -8.64 -21.98 -18.78
C GLU A 457 -9.92 -21.15 -18.80
N LEU A 458 -10.23 -20.43 -17.71
CA LEU A 458 -11.33 -19.47 -17.67
C LEU A 458 -11.16 -18.40 -18.75
N CYS A 459 -9.97 -17.82 -18.87
CA CYS A 459 -9.70 -16.74 -19.82
C CYS A 459 -9.88 -17.19 -21.28
N GLY A 460 -9.39 -18.38 -21.63
CA GLY A 460 -9.68 -18.97 -22.95
C GLY A 460 -11.17 -19.19 -23.20
N HIS A 461 -11.94 -19.52 -22.15
CA HIS A 461 -13.40 -19.60 -22.25
C HIS A 461 -14.04 -18.22 -22.44
N LEU A 462 -13.63 -17.20 -21.69
CA LEU A 462 -14.16 -15.85 -21.81
C LEU A 462 -13.87 -15.25 -23.19
N GLU A 463 -12.67 -15.45 -23.73
CA GLU A 463 -12.31 -15.01 -25.09
C GLU A 463 -13.17 -15.65 -26.19
N SER A 464 -13.73 -16.84 -25.94
CA SER A 464 -14.62 -17.52 -26.88
C SER A 464 -16.06 -16.96 -26.89
N ILE A 465 -16.40 -16.11 -25.91
CA ILE A 465 -17.73 -15.52 -25.78
C ILE A 465 -17.78 -14.22 -26.59
N ASN A 466 -18.77 -14.08 -27.47
CA ASN A 466 -19.01 -12.83 -28.20
C ASN A 466 -19.57 -11.76 -27.24
N TYR A 467 -18.68 -10.97 -26.65
CA TYR A 467 -19.02 -9.93 -25.68
C TYR A 467 -19.87 -8.79 -26.26
N GLU A 468 -19.86 -8.54 -27.56
CA GLU A 468 -20.65 -7.45 -28.17
C GLU A 468 -22.16 -7.64 -27.93
N GLN A 469 -22.64 -8.88 -27.85
CA GLN A 469 -24.04 -9.19 -27.52
C GLN A 469 -24.38 -9.04 -26.03
N ILE A 470 -23.39 -9.02 -25.14
CA ILE A 470 -23.57 -8.90 -23.69
C ILE A 470 -23.50 -7.41 -23.27
N ILE A 471 -22.68 -6.62 -23.96
CA ILE A 471 -22.42 -5.19 -23.68
C ILE A 471 -23.67 -4.31 -23.87
N GLU A 472 -24.59 -4.67 -24.77
CA GLU A 472 -25.84 -3.91 -24.98
C GLU A 472 -26.77 -3.95 -23.75
N ASP A 473 -26.70 -4.98 -22.91
CA ASP A 473 -27.42 -5.07 -21.63
C ASP A 473 -26.58 -4.57 -20.43
N GLU A 474 -25.25 -4.64 -20.51
CA GLU A 474 -24.33 -4.21 -19.44
C GLU A 474 -24.12 -2.69 -19.34
N THR A 475 -24.25 -1.93 -20.44
CA THR A 475 -24.11 -0.45 -20.41
C THR A 475 -25.10 0.24 -19.47
N PHE A 476 -26.26 -0.39 -19.19
CA PHE A 476 -27.23 0.08 -18.21
C PHE A 476 -26.84 -0.25 -16.75
N LEU A 477 -26.09 -1.34 -16.52
CA LEU A 477 -25.75 -1.85 -15.18
C LEU A 477 -24.36 -1.43 -14.69
N LEU A 478 -23.35 -1.36 -15.58
CA LEU A 478 -22.05 -0.74 -15.30
C LEU A 478 -22.21 0.72 -14.84
N ARG A 479 -23.21 1.43 -15.41
CA ARG A 479 -23.66 2.77 -14.97
C ARG A 479 -24.09 2.84 -13.50
N ASN A 480 -24.63 1.76 -12.95
CA ASN A 480 -25.12 1.73 -11.56
C ASN A 480 -24.07 1.17 -10.61
N VAL A 481 -23.26 0.19 -11.01
CA VAL A 481 -22.21 -0.39 -10.17
C VAL A 481 -21.08 0.60 -9.91
N MET A 482 -20.70 1.44 -10.90
CA MET A 482 -19.66 2.46 -10.69
C MET A 482 -20.16 3.70 -9.93
N ASN A 483 -21.47 3.96 -9.91
CA ASN A 483 -22.06 5.09 -9.17
C ASN A 483 -22.37 4.76 -7.69
N ILE A 484 -22.45 3.48 -7.33
CA ILE A 484 -22.68 3.03 -5.96
C ILE A 484 -21.33 2.50 -5.46
N GLY A 485 -20.48 3.37 -4.91
CA GLY A 485 -19.07 3.12 -4.57
C GLY A 485 -18.76 2.03 -3.53
N GLY A 486 -19.36 0.84 -3.63
CA GLY A 486 -19.27 -0.25 -2.66
C GLY A 486 -18.91 -1.63 -3.23
N ALA A 487 -18.95 -1.86 -4.54
CA ALA A 487 -18.51 -3.12 -5.14
C ALA A 487 -17.36 -2.87 -6.12
N SER A 488 -16.11 -3.10 -5.69
CA SER A 488 -14.98 -3.02 -6.61
C SER A 488 -15.12 -4.09 -7.70
N GLY A 489 -14.68 -3.77 -8.92
CA GLY A 489 -14.71 -4.71 -10.07
C GLY A 489 -14.04 -6.05 -9.76
N ASP A 490 -13.14 -6.07 -8.78
CA ASP A 490 -12.45 -7.26 -8.29
C ASP A 490 -13.44 -8.33 -7.77
N SER A 491 -14.50 -7.92 -7.06
CA SER A 491 -15.51 -8.82 -6.49
C SER A 491 -16.30 -9.59 -7.55
N VAL A 492 -16.49 -8.97 -8.71
CA VAL A 492 -17.12 -9.60 -9.87
C VAL A 492 -16.23 -10.72 -10.38
N MET A 493 -14.91 -10.50 -10.47
CA MET A 493 -14.00 -11.50 -11.02
C MET A 493 -13.77 -12.71 -10.14
N ALA A 494 -13.62 -12.52 -8.83
CA ALA A 494 -13.59 -13.65 -7.91
C ALA A 494 -14.89 -14.48 -8.02
N THR A 495 -16.04 -13.82 -8.12
CA THR A 495 -17.34 -14.51 -8.24
C THR A 495 -17.50 -15.24 -9.57
N VAL A 496 -17.10 -14.64 -10.70
CA VAL A 496 -17.09 -15.25 -12.04
C VAL A 496 -16.16 -16.47 -12.07
N TYR A 497 -14.95 -16.35 -11.52
CA TYR A 497 -14.00 -17.45 -11.44
C TYR A 497 -14.53 -18.61 -10.58
N PHE A 498 -15.15 -18.32 -9.44
CA PHE A 498 -15.74 -19.35 -8.58
C PHE A 498 -16.95 -20.03 -9.24
N ALA A 499 -17.78 -19.26 -9.95
CA ALA A 499 -18.91 -19.81 -10.72
C ALA A 499 -18.43 -20.75 -11.83
N TRP A 500 -17.36 -20.35 -12.54
CA TRP A 500 -16.72 -21.20 -13.54
C TRP A 500 -16.17 -22.49 -12.93
N LEU A 501 -15.39 -22.39 -11.84
CA LEU A 501 -14.88 -23.57 -11.13
C LEU A 501 -15.98 -24.49 -10.64
N SER A 502 -17.08 -23.92 -10.16
CA SER A 502 -18.24 -24.69 -9.71
C SER A 502 -18.88 -25.45 -10.88
N LYS A 503 -19.06 -24.79 -12.04
CA LYS A 503 -19.56 -25.42 -13.27
C LYS A 503 -18.65 -26.57 -13.73
N GLN A 504 -17.33 -26.42 -13.60
CA GLN A 504 -16.35 -27.44 -13.97
C GLN A 504 -16.14 -28.53 -12.89
N SER A 505 -16.87 -28.47 -11.77
CA SER A 505 -16.66 -29.36 -10.61
C SER A 505 -15.24 -29.30 -10.01
N LEU A 506 -14.52 -28.20 -10.22
CA LEU A 506 -13.15 -27.95 -9.73
C LEU A 506 -13.12 -27.18 -8.41
N LEU A 507 -14.21 -26.51 -8.04
CA LEU A 507 -14.26 -25.63 -6.87
C LEU A 507 -13.86 -26.36 -5.58
N GLN A 508 -14.50 -27.49 -5.27
CA GLN A 508 -14.22 -28.27 -4.07
C GLN A 508 -12.90 -29.05 -4.15
N GLN A 509 -12.27 -29.14 -5.33
CA GLN A 509 -10.93 -29.74 -5.47
C GLN A 509 -9.84 -28.70 -5.20
N THR A 510 -10.14 -27.43 -5.46
CA THR A 510 -9.16 -26.34 -5.44
C THR A 510 -9.23 -25.53 -4.14
N TYR A 511 -10.43 -25.37 -3.57
CA TYR A 511 -10.69 -24.52 -2.41
C TYR A 511 -11.52 -25.25 -1.35
N GLU A 512 -11.35 -24.83 -0.09
CA GLU A 512 -12.34 -25.05 0.95
C GLU A 512 -13.23 -23.82 1.05
N THR A 513 -14.50 -23.93 0.67
CA THR A 513 -15.45 -22.81 0.73
C THR A 513 -16.20 -22.81 2.05
N LYS A 514 -16.15 -21.71 2.79
CA LYS A 514 -16.95 -21.52 4.01
C LYS A 514 -17.78 -20.25 3.92
N SER A 515 -19.03 -20.34 4.38
CA SER A 515 -19.89 -19.16 4.49
C SER A 515 -19.35 -18.24 5.58
N LYS A 516 -19.07 -16.97 5.25
CA LYS A 516 -18.66 -15.95 6.24
C LYS A 516 -19.70 -15.80 7.36
N ALA A 517 -20.99 -15.97 7.05
CA ALA A 517 -22.07 -15.97 8.03
C ALA A 517 -21.99 -17.12 9.06
N LYS A 518 -21.43 -18.28 8.67
CA LYS A 518 -21.24 -19.44 9.56
C LYS A 518 -19.92 -19.41 10.33
N LEU A 519 -18.94 -18.64 9.86
CA LEU A 519 -17.61 -18.54 10.46
C LEU A 519 -17.58 -17.68 11.73
N GLY A 520 -18.58 -16.81 11.94
CA GLY A 520 -18.57 -15.84 13.04
C GLY A 520 -17.47 -14.78 12.87
N ILE A 521 -17.47 -13.75 13.72
CA ILE A 521 -16.53 -12.61 13.61
C ILE A 521 -15.07 -13.04 13.91
N ASN A 522 -14.83 -14.21 14.50
CA ASN A 522 -13.49 -14.72 14.81
C ASN A 522 -13.45 -16.26 14.75
N PRO A 523 -13.16 -16.87 13.60
CA PRO A 523 -12.84 -18.29 13.58
C PRO A 523 -11.48 -18.49 14.27
N LYS A 524 -11.37 -19.52 15.12
CA LYS A 524 -10.09 -19.92 15.72
C LYS A 524 -9.19 -20.51 14.64
N PHE A 525 -8.41 -19.69 13.96
CA PHE A 525 -7.34 -20.14 13.07
C PHE A 525 -6.04 -20.32 13.86
N GLU A 526 -5.34 -21.42 13.64
CA GLU A 526 -3.99 -21.64 14.17
C GLU A 526 -2.98 -20.97 13.21
N ARG A 527 -2.28 -19.92 13.65
CA ARG A 527 -1.22 -19.25 12.87
C ARG A 527 -0.02 -20.18 12.71
N LYS A 528 0.49 -20.35 11.48
CA LYS A 528 1.80 -20.94 11.21
C LYS A 528 2.76 -19.85 10.70
N VAL A 529 3.92 -19.74 11.36
CA VAL A 529 5.19 -19.05 11.01
C VAL A 529 5.52 -17.67 11.63
N LYS A 530 6.51 -17.73 12.55
CA LYS A 530 7.71 -16.90 12.89
C LYS A 530 8.25 -17.52 14.21
N PRO A 531 9.55 -17.43 14.58
CA PRO A 531 10.21 -18.32 15.57
C PRO A 531 9.29 -18.55 16.74
N SER A 532 9.01 -19.82 17.08
CA SER A 532 7.72 -20.13 17.71
C SER A 532 7.48 -19.18 18.85
N PHE A 533 6.26 -18.66 18.91
CA PHE A 533 5.77 -17.96 20.09
C PHE A 533 6.12 -18.74 21.39
N ALA A 534 6.29 -20.06 21.30
CA ALA A 534 6.84 -20.88 22.36
C ALA A 534 8.29 -20.53 22.74
N MET A 535 9.24 -20.37 21.82
CA MET A 535 10.61 -19.96 22.17
C MET A 535 10.66 -18.64 22.95
N LEU A 536 9.95 -17.60 22.48
CA LEU A 536 9.98 -16.29 23.14
C LEU A 536 9.31 -16.28 24.52
N ASN A 537 8.24 -17.06 24.71
CA ASN A 537 7.51 -17.07 25.98
C ASN A 537 7.98 -18.15 26.95
N ASN A 538 8.51 -19.27 26.47
CA ASN A 538 8.86 -20.41 27.31
C ASN A 538 10.34 -20.44 27.71
N LEU A 539 11.21 -19.64 27.08
CA LEU A 539 12.57 -19.41 27.56
C LEU A 539 12.59 -18.26 28.58
N ALA A 540 13.30 -18.45 29.69
CA ALA A 540 13.48 -17.44 30.71
C ALA A 540 14.57 -16.42 30.31
N ASP A 541 14.33 -15.15 30.59
CA ASP A 541 15.25 -14.04 30.29
C ASP A 541 16.46 -14.03 31.25
N ILE A 542 17.66 -13.77 30.72
CA ILE A 542 18.93 -13.71 31.46
C ILE A 542 18.90 -12.44 32.33
N GLY A 543 18.40 -12.58 33.55
CA GLY A 543 18.22 -11.48 34.50
C GLY A 543 16.88 -11.50 35.24
N SER A 544 15.94 -12.33 34.79
CA SER A 544 14.68 -12.57 35.50
C SER A 544 14.90 -13.45 36.74
N GLU A 545 14.09 -13.27 37.79
CA GLU A 545 14.09 -14.20 38.94
C GLU A 545 13.70 -15.63 38.53
N GLU A 546 12.88 -15.75 37.50
CA GLU A 546 12.43 -17.01 36.94
C GLU A 546 13.58 -17.81 36.32
N TYR A 547 14.61 -17.13 35.81
CA TYR A 547 15.83 -17.76 35.30
C TYR A 547 16.50 -18.67 36.34
N ALA A 548 16.47 -18.31 37.62
CA ALA A 548 17.06 -19.14 38.66
C ALA A 548 16.34 -20.48 38.81
N LYS A 549 15.01 -20.49 38.60
CA LYS A 549 14.12 -21.65 38.77
C LYS A 549 13.96 -22.47 37.49
N ALA A 550 14.22 -21.87 36.32
CA ALA A 550 14.07 -22.51 35.03
C ALA A 550 15.02 -23.70 34.83
N THR A 551 14.54 -24.75 34.15
CA THR A 551 15.33 -25.96 33.85
C THR A 551 16.40 -25.63 32.81
N PRO A 552 17.69 -25.96 33.05
CA PRO A 552 18.74 -25.82 32.06
C PRO A 552 18.46 -26.63 30.79
N VAL A 553 18.54 -25.98 29.63
CA VAL A 553 18.46 -26.63 28.32
C VAL A 553 19.71 -26.28 27.52
N PHE A 554 20.48 -27.31 27.20
CA PHE A 554 21.59 -27.20 26.28
C PHE A 554 21.06 -27.31 24.84
N TRP A 555 21.09 -26.19 24.12
CA TRP A 555 20.79 -26.21 22.69
C TRP A 555 21.95 -26.86 21.94
N HIS A 556 21.72 -28.08 21.47
CA HIS A 556 22.77 -28.88 20.86
C HIS A 556 23.01 -28.46 19.41
N VAL A 557 23.92 -27.51 19.21
CA VAL A 557 24.44 -27.16 17.88
C VAL A 557 25.37 -28.29 17.39
N PRO A 558 25.04 -28.96 16.27
CA PRO A 558 25.86 -30.05 15.76
C PRO A 558 27.31 -29.63 15.52
N LYS A 559 28.24 -30.50 15.93
CA LYS A 559 29.70 -30.32 15.77
C LYS A 559 30.30 -29.09 16.48
N SER A 560 29.59 -28.55 17.45
CA SER A 560 30.07 -27.47 18.34
C SER A 560 30.37 -27.94 19.76
N GLY A 561 30.59 -29.24 19.99
CA GLY A 561 31.01 -29.78 21.28
C GLY A 561 29.91 -30.42 22.13
N GLY A 562 28.75 -30.76 21.56
CA GLY A 562 27.63 -31.34 22.32
C GLY A 562 27.93 -32.63 23.06
N THR A 563 28.73 -33.54 22.49
CA THR A 563 29.18 -34.75 23.21
C THR A 563 30.01 -34.40 24.45
N THR A 564 30.89 -33.40 24.34
CA THR A 564 31.67 -32.91 25.48
C THR A 564 30.75 -32.31 26.55
N ALA A 565 29.78 -31.49 26.15
CA ALA A 565 28.79 -30.91 27.06
C ALA A 565 28.00 -32.01 27.78
N GLN A 566 27.51 -33.03 27.05
CA GLN A 566 26.81 -34.18 27.63
C GLN A 566 27.67 -34.92 28.65
N VAL A 567 28.95 -35.17 28.35
CA VAL A 567 29.86 -35.84 29.28
C VAL A 567 30.10 -34.99 30.52
N ILE A 568 30.33 -33.68 30.39
CA ILE A 568 30.51 -32.78 31.53
C ILE A 568 29.27 -32.81 32.43
N VAL A 569 28.10 -32.63 31.83
CA VAL A 569 26.83 -32.53 32.54
C VAL A 569 26.45 -33.85 33.22
N ALA A 570 26.47 -34.96 32.48
CA ALA A 570 26.06 -36.25 33.02
C ALA A 570 27.12 -36.91 33.91
N ARG A 571 28.41 -36.77 33.58
CA ARG A 571 29.51 -37.45 34.29
C ARG A 571 30.16 -36.59 35.36
N CYS A 572 30.57 -35.39 35.01
CA CYS A 572 31.38 -34.56 35.90
C CYS A 572 30.51 -33.84 36.93
N LEU A 573 29.35 -33.33 36.51
CA LEU A 573 28.37 -32.72 37.41
C LEU A 573 27.38 -33.73 37.99
N GLY A 574 27.34 -34.95 37.42
CA GLY A 574 26.47 -36.02 37.87
C GLY A 574 24.97 -35.75 37.66
N LEU A 575 24.58 -34.82 36.79
CA LEU A 575 23.20 -34.37 36.63
C LEU A 575 22.34 -35.39 35.86
N VAL A 576 21.07 -35.53 36.23
CA VAL A 576 20.10 -36.37 35.54
C VAL A 576 19.69 -35.70 34.23
N THR A 577 20.07 -36.34 33.12
CA THR A 577 20.03 -35.72 31.79
C THR A 577 18.89 -36.26 30.93
N ALA A 578 18.07 -35.39 30.34
CA ALA A 578 17.16 -35.76 29.26
C ALA A 578 17.89 -35.64 27.90
N SER A 579 17.99 -36.75 27.17
CA SER A 579 18.57 -36.81 25.81
C SER A 579 18.10 -38.10 25.13
N GLY A 580 18.35 -38.27 23.83
CA GLY A 580 18.08 -39.55 23.14
C GLY A 580 18.76 -40.79 23.75
N THR A 581 19.76 -40.61 24.63
CA THR A 581 20.48 -41.72 25.28
C THR A 581 19.58 -42.54 26.21
N GLY A 582 18.62 -41.91 26.90
CA GLY A 582 17.79 -42.61 27.87
C GLY A 582 16.91 -43.69 27.25
N THR A 583 16.26 -43.35 26.13
CA THR A 583 15.44 -44.28 25.34
C THR A 583 16.27 -45.40 24.71
N ILE A 584 17.51 -45.12 24.30
CA ILE A 584 18.43 -46.15 23.77
C ILE A 584 18.78 -47.18 24.85
N LEU A 585 19.17 -46.72 26.04
CA LEU A 585 19.51 -47.62 27.15
C LEU A 585 18.32 -48.50 27.57
N GLU A 586 17.13 -47.92 27.56
CA GLU A 586 15.91 -48.67 27.89
C GLU A 586 15.56 -49.70 26.80
N ALA A 587 15.75 -49.35 25.53
CA ALA A 587 15.56 -50.27 24.42
C ALA A 587 16.59 -51.41 24.45
N GLU A 588 17.86 -51.13 24.78
CA GLU A 588 18.91 -52.14 24.96
C GLU A 588 18.55 -53.11 26.11
N ALA A 589 18.09 -52.58 27.25
CA ALA A 589 17.64 -53.41 28.37
C ALA A 589 16.42 -54.28 28.01
N ALA A 590 15.45 -53.74 27.28
CA ALA A 590 14.28 -54.49 26.81
C ALA A 590 14.68 -55.61 25.82
N ASN A 591 15.56 -55.30 24.88
CA ASN A 591 16.10 -56.27 23.92
C ASN A 591 16.87 -57.40 24.62
N ALA A 592 17.63 -57.11 25.67
CA ALA A 592 18.31 -58.13 26.47
C ALA A 592 17.34 -59.12 27.14
N THR A 593 16.09 -58.71 27.38
CA THR A 593 15.02 -59.58 27.90
C THR A 593 14.15 -60.23 26.81
N GLY A 594 14.38 -59.94 25.53
CA GLY A 594 13.54 -60.40 24.42
C GLY A 594 12.19 -59.69 24.31
N ILE A 595 11.97 -58.61 25.05
CA ILE A 595 10.72 -57.83 25.05
C ILE A 595 10.88 -56.66 24.06
N PRO A 596 9.95 -56.48 23.09
CA PRO A 596 9.98 -55.34 22.19
C PRO A 596 9.82 -54.01 22.95
N TYR A 597 10.69 -53.05 22.67
CA TYR A 597 10.58 -51.71 23.26
C TYR A 597 9.47 -50.90 22.59
N LEU A 598 8.43 -50.56 23.35
CA LEU A 598 7.27 -49.80 22.86
C LEU A 598 7.36 -48.29 23.14
N GLY A 599 8.49 -47.81 23.65
CA GLY A 599 8.64 -46.45 24.18
C GLY A 599 8.35 -46.37 25.68
N PRO A 600 8.69 -45.23 26.32
CA PRO A 600 8.51 -45.05 27.75
C PRO A 600 7.02 -45.00 28.10
N GLN A 601 6.60 -45.83 29.07
CA GLN A 601 5.23 -45.80 29.61
C GLN A 601 5.14 -44.95 30.89
N GLU A 602 6.27 -44.78 31.58
CA GLU A 602 6.44 -43.97 32.77
C GLU A 602 7.82 -43.30 32.73
N LEU A 603 7.97 -42.19 33.45
CA LEU A 603 9.27 -41.54 33.61
C LEU A 603 10.09 -42.26 34.68
N ARG A 604 11.33 -42.60 34.34
CA ARG A 604 12.30 -43.15 35.28
C ARG A 604 13.73 -42.80 34.89
N ILE A 605 14.61 -42.88 35.89
CA ILE A 605 16.04 -42.67 35.70
C ILE A 605 16.68 -44.01 35.30
N VAL A 606 17.27 -44.05 34.12
CA VAL A 606 18.11 -45.15 33.64
C VAL A 606 19.58 -44.84 33.87
N HIS A 607 20.34 -45.86 34.23
CA HIS A 607 21.75 -45.74 34.58
C HIS A 607 22.61 -46.35 33.48
N LYS A 608 23.73 -45.70 33.17
CA LYS A 608 24.79 -46.23 32.31
C LYS A 608 26.09 -46.31 33.11
N ASP A 609 27.00 -47.18 32.69
CA ASP A 609 28.32 -47.36 33.29
C ASP A 609 29.02 -46.03 33.62
N GLY A 610 29.71 -46.01 34.75
CA GLY A 610 30.39 -44.81 35.23
C GLY A 610 29.48 -43.80 35.92
N GLY A 611 28.29 -44.22 36.38
CA GLY A 611 27.40 -43.40 37.21
C GLY A 611 26.57 -42.37 36.42
N LEU A 612 26.49 -42.52 35.10
CA LEU A 612 25.71 -41.62 34.24
C LEU A 612 24.21 -41.86 34.44
N ARG A 613 23.44 -40.79 34.60
CA ARG A 613 21.99 -40.83 34.88
C ARG A 613 21.22 -40.13 33.76
N PHE A 614 20.28 -40.83 33.14
CA PHE A 614 19.42 -40.29 32.09
C PHE A 614 17.94 -40.51 32.42
N VAL A 615 17.07 -39.60 31.99
CA VAL A 615 15.62 -39.87 31.96
C VAL A 615 15.30 -40.67 30.70
N ASN A 616 14.45 -41.68 30.79
CA ASN A 616 14.09 -42.60 29.70
C ASN A 616 13.23 -41.98 28.56
N VAL A 617 13.45 -40.71 28.23
CA VAL A 617 12.75 -40.00 27.15
C VAL A 617 13.74 -39.51 26.11
N ASP A 618 13.33 -39.46 24.85
CA ASP A 618 14.12 -38.90 23.77
C ASP A 618 13.71 -37.44 23.53
N VAL A 619 14.54 -36.50 23.96
CA VAL A 619 14.36 -35.07 23.65
C VAL A 619 15.29 -34.58 22.53
N ALA A 620 15.98 -35.52 21.85
CA ALA A 620 16.90 -35.20 20.76
C ALA A 620 16.25 -35.27 19.38
N THR A 621 15.10 -35.94 19.24
CA THR A 621 14.36 -36.04 17.96
C THR A 621 12.96 -35.45 18.06
N ILE A 622 12.43 -34.91 16.96
CA ILE A 622 11.06 -34.37 16.89
C ILE A 622 10.03 -35.40 17.36
N ARG A 623 10.16 -36.65 16.90
CA ARG A 623 9.26 -37.74 17.28
C ARG A 623 9.36 -38.03 18.79
N GLY A 624 10.58 -38.10 19.31
CA GLY A 624 10.85 -38.31 20.73
C GLY A 624 10.22 -37.20 21.58
N ILE A 625 10.44 -35.93 21.23
CA ILE A 625 9.89 -34.77 21.94
C ILE A 625 8.36 -34.84 22.02
N LYS A 626 7.69 -35.20 20.92
CA LYS A 626 6.23 -35.35 20.88
C LYS A 626 5.73 -36.49 21.78
N VAL A 627 6.45 -37.61 21.85
CA VAL A 627 6.13 -38.71 22.77
C VAL A 627 6.35 -38.28 24.22
N ALA A 628 7.46 -37.59 24.50
CA ALA A 628 7.83 -37.12 25.82
C ALA A 628 6.82 -36.13 26.41
N LYS A 629 6.11 -35.35 25.58
CA LYS A 629 5.06 -34.43 26.04
C LYS A 629 4.00 -35.09 26.90
N GLY A 630 3.58 -36.32 26.57
CA GLY A 630 2.57 -37.05 27.34
C GLY A 630 3.04 -37.46 28.74
N LEU A 631 4.35 -37.46 28.98
CA LEU A 631 4.96 -37.86 30.25
C LEU A 631 5.43 -36.66 31.08
N ASP A 632 5.51 -35.46 30.50
CA ASP A 632 5.92 -34.20 31.13
C ASP A 632 7.27 -34.27 31.89
N PRO A 633 8.38 -34.69 31.25
CA PRO A 633 9.67 -34.90 31.91
C PRO A 633 10.25 -33.66 32.58
N ILE A 634 9.95 -32.46 32.06
CA ILE A 634 10.41 -31.20 32.65
C ILE A 634 9.56 -30.85 33.88
N GLY A 635 8.23 -30.91 33.75
CA GLY A 635 7.31 -30.65 34.87
C GLY A 635 7.39 -31.67 36.00
N SER A 636 7.86 -32.89 35.73
CA SER A 636 8.03 -33.93 36.75
C SER A 636 9.17 -33.66 37.75
N GLY A 637 10.07 -32.72 37.43
CA GLY A 637 11.26 -32.44 38.24
C GLY A 637 12.34 -33.53 38.21
N LEU A 638 12.25 -34.52 37.32
CA LEU A 638 13.27 -35.57 37.18
C LEU A 638 14.46 -35.14 36.32
N VAL A 639 14.29 -34.10 35.50
CA VAL A 639 15.29 -33.60 34.57
C VAL A 639 16.03 -32.42 35.19
N ASP A 640 17.31 -32.63 35.49
CA ASP A 640 18.20 -31.54 35.91
C ASP A 640 18.63 -30.68 34.71
N VAL A 641 18.69 -31.29 33.52
CA VAL A 641 19.19 -30.68 32.28
C VAL A 641 18.71 -31.43 31.05
N ALA A 642 18.27 -30.72 30.01
CA ALA A 642 17.87 -31.33 28.74
C ALA A 642 18.84 -30.95 27.61
N LEU A 643 19.12 -31.90 26.70
CA LEU A 643 19.94 -31.68 25.50
C LEU A 643 19.05 -31.82 24.27
N ALA A 644 18.65 -30.70 23.70
CA ALA A 644 17.70 -30.65 22.59
C ALA A 644 18.33 -29.91 21.39
N PRO A 645 18.50 -30.56 20.22
CA PRO A 645 18.95 -29.89 19.00
C PRO A 645 17.80 -29.13 18.32
N ASP A 646 16.57 -29.67 18.39
CA ASP A 646 15.35 -29.04 17.87
C ASP A 646 14.67 -28.22 18.96
N LEU A 647 15.12 -26.98 19.10
CA LEU A 647 14.68 -26.08 20.16
C LEU A 647 13.23 -25.63 19.97
N ASP A 648 12.78 -25.46 18.74
CA ASP A 648 11.42 -25.02 18.43
C ASP A 648 10.40 -26.05 18.90
N THR A 649 10.57 -27.30 18.47
CA THR A 649 9.72 -28.40 18.91
C THR A 649 9.85 -28.63 20.42
N PHE A 650 11.05 -28.53 20.99
CA PHE A 650 11.26 -28.69 22.43
C PHE A 650 10.46 -27.66 23.24
N THR A 651 10.59 -26.38 22.90
CA THR A 651 9.91 -25.29 23.61
C THR A 651 8.39 -25.32 23.43
N GLU A 652 7.89 -25.73 22.26
CA GLU A 652 6.45 -25.88 22.00
C GLU A 652 5.82 -27.04 22.78
N TYR A 653 6.51 -28.18 22.87
CA TYR A 653 5.90 -29.41 23.37
C TYR A 653 6.20 -29.69 24.85
N LEU A 654 7.36 -29.28 25.37
CA LEU A 654 7.81 -29.66 26.71
C LEU A 654 7.87 -28.52 27.72
N LEU A 655 7.67 -27.28 27.28
CA LEU A 655 7.63 -26.11 28.15
C LEU A 655 6.24 -25.47 28.10
N ASP A 656 5.88 -24.79 29.17
CA ASP A 656 4.59 -24.14 29.31
C ASP A 656 4.68 -23.05 30.38
N ASP A 657 4.85 -21.80 29.95
CA ASP A 657 4.92 -20.63 30.82
C ASP A 657 3.70 -20.51 31.76
N ARG A 658 2.51 -20.93 31.30
CA ARG A 658 1.29 -20.89 32.12
C ARG A 658 1.34 -21.83 33.31
N ARG A 659 2.15 -22.90 33.21
CA ARG A 659 2.42 -23.85 34.30
C ARG A 659 3.67 -23.47 35.09
N GLY A 660 4.33 -22.35 34.77
CA GLY A 660 5.61 -21.94 35.33
C GLY A 660 6.78 -22.83 34.89
N ILE A 661 6.60 -23.61 33.81
CA ILE A 661 7.61 -24.52 33.29
C ILE A 661 8.35 -23.81 32.16
N ARG A 662 9.41 -23.10 32.54
CA ARG A 662 10.31 -22.40 31.61
C ARG A 662 11.68 -23.04 31.58
N ALA A 663 12.42 -22.79 30.51
CA ALA A 663 13.80 -23.23 30.36
C ALA A 663 14.78 -22.06 30.33
N LYS A 664 15.98 -22.29 30.86
CA LYS A 664 17.13 -21.41 30.62
C LYS A 664 18.05 -22.04 29.60
N MET A 665 18.31 -21.33 28.51
CA MET A 665 19.06 -21.87 27.40
C MET A 665 20.53 -21.47 27.45
N PHE A 666 21.39 -22.43 27.15
CA PHE A 666 22.80 -22.20 26.90
C PHE A 666 23.26 -23.04 25.71
N ALA A 667 24.27 -22.58 25.00
CA ALA A 667 24.80 -23.27 23.82
C ALA A 667 26.32 -23.12 23.73
N VAL A 668 26.96 -23.98 22.95
CA VAL A 668 28.34 -23.76 22.52
C VAL A 668 28.34 -23.51 21.02
N PHE A 669 28.86 -22.35 20.63
CA PHE A 669 29.02 -22.00 19.23
C PHE A 669 30.43 -22.33 18.76
N ARG A 670 30.53 -22.66 17.48
CA ARG A 670 31.79 -22.86 16.77
C ARG A 670 31.77 -21.97 15.55
N ASP A 671 32.95 -21.46 15.18
CA ASP A 671 33.17 -20.78 13.91
C ASP A 671 32.42 -21.50 12.77
N PRO A 672 31.52 -20.81 12.03
CA PRO A 672 30.59 -21.46 11.11
C PRO A 672 31.30 -22.30 10.04
N VAL A 673 32.44 -21.83 9.54
CA VAL A 673 33.25 -22.54 8.55
C VAL A 673 33.84 -23.80 9.16
N LYS A 674 34.50 -23.70 10.32
CA LYS A 674 35.05 -24.87 11.01
C LYS A 674 33.97 -25.88 11.42
N ARG A 675 32.77 -25.41 11.76
CA ARG A 675 31.61 -26.26 12.07
C ARG A 675 31.17 -27.02 10.82
N ALA A 676 30.92 -26.33 9.71
CA ALA A 676 30.50 -26.92 8.45
C ALA A 676 31.52 -27.96 7.92
N VAL A 677 32.82 -27.62 7.93
CA VAL A 677 33.90 -28.54 7.56
C VAL A 677 33.92 -29.78 8.47
N SER A 678 33.73 -29.57 9.77
CA SER A 678 33.68 -30.68 10.74
C SER A 678 32.44 -31.56 10.58
N LEU A 679 31.32 -31.00 10.14
CA LEU A 679 30.09 -31.73 9.83
C LEU A 679 30.28 -32.56 8.57
N PHE A 680 30.81 -31.97 7.50
CA PHE A 680 31.14 -32.67 6.27
C PHE A 680 32.01 -33.90 6.51
N HIS A 681 33.16 -33.76 7.19
CA HIS A 681 34.03 -34.92 7.44
C HIS A 681 33.40 -35.97 8.37
N TYR A 682 32.51 -35.55 9.27
CA TYR A 682 31.73 -36.49 10.08
C TYR A 682 30.78 -37.29 9.21
N LEU A 683 29.94 -36.63 8.40
CA LEU A 683 28.98 -37.27 7.52
C LEU A 683 29.67 -38.11 6.44
N GLN A 684 30.78 -37.63 5.87
CA GLN A 684 31.61 -38.38 4.92
C GLN A 684 32.15 -39.68 5.55
N ARG A 685 32.68 -39.63 6.77
CA ARG A 685 33.19 -40.83 7.47
C ARG A 685 32.07 -41.82 7.80
N VAL A 686 30.92 -41.32 8.23
CA VAL A 686 29.75 -42.11 8.58
C VAL A 686 29.08 -42.71 7.31
N SER A 687 29.23 -42.04 6.16
CA SER A 687 28.77 -42.50 4.84
C SER A 687 29.75 -43.44 4.15
N GLY A 688 31.04 -43.29 4.44
CA GLY A 688 32.10 -44.16 3.96
C GLY A 688 31.84 -45.62 4.33
N ASN A 689 31.91 -46.49 3.33
CA ASN A 689 31.81 -47.92 3.52
C ASN A 689 32.94 -48.35 4.48
N CYS A 690 32.59 -48.65 5.73
CA CYS A 690 33.50 -49.16 6.76
C CYS A 690 33.88 -50.63 6.47
N SER A 691 34.29 -50.90 5.23
CA SER A 691 34.56 -52.24 4.68
C SER A 691 35.92 -52.36 3.98
N SER A 692 36.81 -51.39 4.14
CA SER A 692 38.22 -51.57 3.75
C SER A 692 39.14 -51.66 4.99
N GLN A 693 39.63 -52.88 5.22
CA GLN A 693 40.92 -53.25 5.85
C GLN A 693 41.08 -53.51 7.36
N PHE A 694 40.02 -53.75 8.16
CA PHE A 694 40.22 -54.43 9.45
C PHE A 694 39.24 -55.61 9.63
N GLU A 695 39.67 -56.79 9.19
CA GLU A 695 39.10 -58.07 9.65
C GLU A 695 39.48 -58.27 11.13
N ILE A 696 38.64 -57.78 12.04
CA ILE A 696 38.57 -58.36 13.39
C ILE A 696 37.38 -59.32 13.36
N SER A 697 37.70 -60.62 13.39
CA SER A 697 36.73 -61.71 13.45
C SER A 697 35.90 -61.61 14.74
N ILE A 698 34.75 -60.95 14.67
CA ILE A 698 33.69 -61.05 15.67
C ILE A 698 32.46 -61.64 14.97
N HIS A 699 32.02 -62.81 15.42
CA HIS A 699 30.90 -63.59 14.88
C HIS A 699 29.52 -62.91 15.10
N SER A 700 29.21 -61.84 14.37
CA SER A 700 27.83 -61.39 14.14
C SER A 700 27.72 -60.38 12.98
N PRO A 701 27.39 -60.82 11.76
CA PRO A 701 27.32 -59.96 10.56
C PRO A 701 26.12 -59.00 10.52
N HIS A 702 25.18 -59.06 11.47
CA HIS A 702 23.92 -58.31 11.40
C HIS A 702 23.92 -56.96 12.13
N LEU A 703 24.98 -56.59 12.87
CA LEU A 703 24.97 -55.37 13.70
C LEU A 703 25.86 -54.22 13.20
N LEU A 704 26.76 -54.43 12.24
CA LEU A 704 27.73 -53.41 11.81
C LEU A 704 27.28 -52.52 10.64
N ARG A 705 26.26 -52.93 9.86
CA ARG A 705 25.71 -52.09 8.76
C ARG A 705 24.70 -51.03 9.23
N ALA A 706 24.36 -50.97 10.51
CA ALA A 706 23.33 -50.07 11.06
C ALA A 706 23.84 -48.71 11.57
N GLN A 707 25.14 -48.43 11.49
CA GLN A 707 25.76 -47.39 12.31
C GLN A 707 25.49 -45.93 11.88
N ALA A 708 24.75 -45.69 10.80
CA ALA A 708 24.59 -44.35 10.23
C ALA A 708 23.15 -43.88 10.00
N TYR A 709 22.17 -44.79 9.85
CA TYR A 709 20.78 -44.42 9.50
C TYR A 709 20.04 -43.64 10.60
N TRP A 710 20.58 -43.65 11.82
CA TRP A 710 19.99 -42.92 12.94
C TRP A 710 20.28 -41.41 12.87
N GLU A 711 21.30 -40.99 12.12
CA GLU A 711 21.59 -39.57 11.90
C GLU A 711 20.67 -39.04 10.79
N PRO A 712 19.74 -38.11 11.07
CA PRO A 712 18.77 -37.63 10.07
C PRO A 712 19.41 -36.97 8.85
N THR A 713 20.66 -36.50 8.99
CA THR A 713 21.45 -35.85 7.94
C THR A 713 22.35 -36.83 7.15
N TYR A 714 22.19 -38.14 7.37
CA TYR A 714 22.92 -39.16 6.62
C TYR A 714 22.57 -39.11 5.13
N ASP A 715 23.59 -39.05 4.28
CA ASP A 715 23.46 -39.15 2.83
C ASP A 715 24.62 -39.99 2.27
N PRO A 716 24.35 -41.20 1.72
CA PRO A 716 25.39 -42.09 1.23
C PRO A 716 26.23 -41.47 0.11
N ALA A 717 25.71 -40.47 -0.62
CA ALA A 717 26.48 -39.77 -1.64
C ALA A 717 27.67 -38.98 -1.06
N LEU A 718 27.64 -38.60 0.22
CA LEU A 718 28.72 -37.86 0.87
C LEU A 718 30.00 -38.69 1.05
N ALA A 719 29.90 -40.02 1.02
CA ALA A 719 31.03 -40.93 1.18
C ALA A 719 32.17 -40.66 0.19
N ASN A 720 31.81 -40.40 -1.07
CA ASN A 720 32.73 -40.24 -2.18
C ASN A 720 32.86 -38.77 -2.63
N MET A 721 32.14 -37.86 -1.97
CA MET A 721 32.12 -36.44 -2.31
C MET A 721 33.33 -35.74 -1.68
N THR A 722 34.00 -34.86 -2.42
CA THR A 722 35.01 -33.94 -1.89
C THR A 722 34.37 -32.74 -1.21
N ILE A 723 35.13 -32.01 -0.39
CA ILE A 723 34.58 -30.82 0.31
C ILE A 723 34.15 -29.71 -0.66
N ILE A 724 34.84 -29.59 -1.80
CA ILE A 724 34.51 -28.61 -2.85
C ILE A 724 33.22 -29.00 -3.54
N GLU A 725 33.04 -30.28 -3.90
CA GLU A 725 31.77 -30.78 -4.45
C GLU A 725 30.62 -30.60 -3.47
N TRP A 726 30.84 -30.85 -2.17
CA TRP A 726 29.82 -30.64 -1.14
C TRP A 726 29.38 -29.17 -1.07
N ALA A 727 30.34 -28.23 -1.03
CA ALA A 727 30.07 -26.80 -1.03
C ALA A 727 29.25 -26.34 -2.26
N HIS A 728 29.46 -26.96 -3.42
CA HIS A 728 28.73 -26.62 -4.65
C HIS A 728 27.44 -27.45 -4.88
N SER A 729 27.24 -28.54 -4.14
CA SER A 729 26.14 -29.48 -4.37
C SER A 729 24.75 -28.98 -3.94
N GLY A 730 24.67 -27.84 -3.24
CA GLY A 730 23.46 -27.40 -2.55
C GLY A 730 23.12 -28.21 -1.29
N LYS A 731 23.92 -29.25 -0.97
CA LYS A 731 23.79 -30.05 0.27
C LYS A 731 24.58 -29.48 1.44
N ALA A 732 25.42 -28.47 1.19
CA ALA A 732 26.10 -27.76 2.26
C ALA A 732 25.10 -26.89 3.03
N GLU A 733 25.23 -26.89 4.35
CA GLU A 733 24.43 -26.04 5.22
C GLU A 733 24.75 -24.55 4.95
N ASN A 734 23.80 -23.83 4.35
CA ASN A 734 23.90 -22.38 4.14
C ASN A 734 23.20 -21.65 5.27
N ASP A 735 23.97 -20.88 6.06
CA ASP A 735 23.47 -20.08 7.18
C ASP A 735 22.60 -20.85 8.18
N TRP A 736 22.85 -22.15 8.36
CA TRP A 736 22.04 -23.04 9.19
C TRP A 736 21.76 -22.47 10.57
N LEU A 737 22.77 -21.88 11.22
CA LEU A 737 22.59 -21.34 12.57
C LEU A 737 21.60 -20.17 12.58
N THR A 738 21.73 -19.24 11.63
CA THR A 738 20.81 -18.13 11.46
C THR A 738 19.39 -18.62 11.15
N ARG A 739 19.27 -19.60 10.26
CA ARG A 739 17.98 -20.18 9.85
C ARG A 739 17.25 -20.87 10.98
N VAL A 740 17.95 -21.67 11.78
CA VAL A 740 17.37 -22.33 12.96
C VAL A 740 16.90 -21.29 13.98
N LEU A 741 17.69 -20.24 14.24
CA LEU A 741 17.28 -19.17 15.16
C LEU A 741 16.07 -18.37 14.66
N CYS A 742 15.91 -18.25 13.35
CA CYS A 742 14.78 -17.55 12.77
C CYS A 742 13.55 -18.42 12.53
N GLY A 743 13.65 -19.74 12.80
CA GLY A 743 12.57 -20.69 12.56
C GLY A 743 12.24 -20.85 11.07
N ASP A 744 13.20 -20.61 10.17
CA ASP A 744 12.97 -20.65 8.73
C ASP A 744 14.12 -21.34 7.99
N MET A 745 13.96 -22.66 7.82
CA MET A 745 14.93 -23.51 7.12
C MET A 745 14.74 -23.52 5.60
N ASP A 746 13.60 -23.02 5.08
CA ASP A 746 13.18 -23.27 3.69
C ASP A 746 13.34 -22.04 2.76
N VAL A 747 13.51 -20.83 3.28
CA VAL A 747 13.66 -19.62 2.43
C VAL A 747 15.01 -19.52 1.72
N SER A 748 15.02 -19.13 0.45
CA SER A 748 16.27 -18.98 -0.31
C SER A 748 17.12 -17.75 0.09
N VAL A 749 16.52 -16.75 0.74
CA VAL A 749 17.18 -15.51 1.17
C VAL A 749 16.76 -15.18 2.60
N LEU A 750 17.71 -14.83 3.46
CA LEU A 750 17.45 -14.37 4.83
C LEU A 750 16.94 -12.93 4.81
N ASP A 751 15.79 -12.68 5.44
CA ASP A 751 15.18 -11.36 5.57
C ASP A 751 15.86 -10.52 6.69
N TYR A 752 15.83 -9.19 6.57
CA TYR A 752 16.29 -8.25 7.60
C TYR A 752 15.62 -8.47 8.96
N ALA A 753 14.36 -8.93 8.98
CA ALA A 753 13.64 -9.26 10.21
C ALA A 753 14.32 -10.40 11.00
N CYS A 754 14.97 -11.34 10.32
CA CYS A 754 15.71 -12.44 10.93
C CYS A 754 16.98 -11.94 11.65
N VAL A 755 17.63 -10.89 11.14
CA VAL A 755 18.77 -10.24 11.80
C VAL A 755 18.35 -9.52 13.09
N LEU A 756 17.16 -8.90 13.12
CA LEU A 756 16.64 -8.26 14.33
C LEU A 756 16.28 -9.29 15.41
N LEU A 757 15.66 -10.42 15.04
CA LEU A 757 15.35 -11.53 15.96
C LEU A 757 16.60 -12.10 16.65
N GLN A 758 17.75 -12.12 15.98
CA GLN A 758 19.01 -12.51 16.61
C GLN A 758 19.38 -11.62 17.80
N THR A 759 19.03 -10.33 17.74
CA THR A 759 19.34 -9.35 18.81
C THR A 759 18.52 -9.64 20.08
N ASP A 760 17.28 -10.07 19.92
CA ASP A 760 16.42 -10.46 21.05
C ASP A 760 16.83 -11.82 21.63
N LEU A 761 17.22 -12.77 20.77
CA LEU A 761 17.73 -14.08 21.20
C LEU A 761 19.04 -13.98 21.99
N THR A 762 19.90 -12.99 21.74
CA THR A 762 21.09 -12.75 22.58
C THR A 762 20.75 -12.43 24.04
N ARG A 763 19.52 -12.02 24.37
CA ARG A 763 19.08 -11.85 25.77
C ARG A 763 18.67 -13.17 26.43
N LEU A 764 18.44 -14.22 25.64
CA LEU A 764 17.91 -15.51 26.07
C LEU A 764 18.96 -16.63 26.10
N VAL A 765 20.14 -16.42 25.48
CA VAL A 765 21.21 -17.43 25.39
C VAL A 765 22.43 -17.02 26.23
N LEU A 766 22.81 -17.86 27.19
CA LEU A 766 24.10 -17.78 27.89
C LEU A 766 25.24 -18.40 27.08
#